data_AF-A0A2N1VX09-F1
#
_entry.id   AF-A0A2N1VX09-F1
#
_cell.length_a   1.000
_cell.length_b   1.000
_cell.length_c   1.000
_cell.angle_alpha   90.00
_cell.angle_beta   90.00
_cell.angle_gamma   90.00
#
_symmetry.space_group_name_H-M   'P 1'
#
loop_
_entity.id
_entity.type
_entity.pdbx_description
1 polymer ?
#
loop_
_entity_poly.entity_id
_entity_poly.type
_entity_poly.pdbx_seq_one_letter_code
_entity_poly.pdbx_strand_id
1 'polypeptide(L)'
;MSRIIFRTIATLCLLTVITFAQNSSKKLISIDISDETISDKIELLNLTVLHQFESVLISSATENEISLMSKRGIKYSIIDETYSDNKYYLLKKDLPFTAHPQIVYEVEDYLLIKNISLERAVELKINPVPLKEKQHTFKRHDNNITLSISTDLDSVITNLTTQVNTDSITYFIQSLQDFKTRYCLSPNRKKVALWIKGEFERFGFEDVVLDSFYIINTWQYDVVATLHSDLETDKVIVIGGHHDSITRSNPLVSAPGADDNASGTTAVLEIARVLKSANYKPKVNLKFVTFAAEELGLYGGYYYAEKAKKEGMNIHLMINHDMISYSPLSVPSSRIDVNYYSGSEHFAGIAQSCITKFSKCIQQLGQRNSAGSDSYAFYSEGFDAVYFEESIFTPNYHTDLDLITNANMSYCTEVIKASCATIITSSYFPAKIKNLSVKDLPGGTSLNVSWEKSTDQLISGYNIYVGTKSGTYYKQLFTAENYIDVTDLLNGTQYFIGVSAINKDGYESSVVEKSYIPFNFKLDKGVLIVDETGDGNGTIMNPTDDEVDKFYFELLNGFSISELDASKTANLNVSNLGNYSTVVWHGDDTQNLTMLQNIQEDVKRYLNAGGNLIYVGYQPTKAFSGNTIYPSLFFPGDFLYDYLSIEKTDHIFGSRFSGAIKETGPYNDLSVDSTKTKSSTEFQLKNIESISASANGKNIYIYETKDDTTSYQGKMAGMSVGVENLGSKFKTVVISVPLYYINKEEAKEFIKTVLTEKLGETYVVSVKEDSYPVSYSLFQNYPNPFNSISNIKYQITNTENVNLTVYDVLGSKVITLVNKQQS
;
A
#
# COMPACT_ATOMS: atom_id res chain seq x y z
N MET A 1 39.20 16.41 -17.93
CA MET A 1 39.46 15.67 -16.68
C MET A 1 38.45 15.92 -15.55
N SER A 2 37.65 17.00 -15.52
CA SER A 2 36.74 17.26 -14.39
C SER A 2 35.35 16.60 -14.46
N ARG A 3 34.93 15.99 -15.59
CA ARG A 3 33.64 15.28 -15.70
C ARG A 3 33.64 13.83 -15.21
N ILE A 4 34.82 13.21 -15.00
CA ILE A 4 34.94 11.81 -14.54
C ILE A 4 34.98 11.73 -13.01
N ILE A 5 35.52 12.76 -12.33
CA ILE A 5 35.63 12.80 -10.86
C ILE A 5 34.25 12.98 -10.17
N PHE A 6 33.31 13.70 -10.80
CA PHE A 6 31.97 13.91 -10.25
C PHE A 6 31.09 12.65 -10.26
N ARG A 7 31.26 11.75 -11.24
CA ARG A 7 30.52 10.47 -11.27
C ARG A 7 31.07 9.46 -10.27
N THR A 8 32.38 9.48 -9.99
CA THR A 8 32.98 8.54 -9.03
C THR A 8 32.68 8.91 -7.58
N ILE A 9 32.57 10.20 -7.23
CA ILE A 9 32.21 10.65 -5.88
C ILE A 9 30.70 10.46 -5.61
N ALA A 10 29.84 10.72 -6.59
CA ALA A 10 28.40 10.46 -6.46
C ALA A 10 28.09 8.96 -6.29
N THR A 11 28.85 8.08 -6.95
CA THR A 11 28.68 6.62 -6.82
C THR A 11 29.27 6.10 -5.50
N LEU A 12 30.35 6.69 -4.97
CA LEU A 12 30.91 6.32 -3.67
C LEU A 12 30.03 6.79 -2.50
N CYS A 13 29.43 7.99 -2.58
CA CYS A 13 28.47 8.48 -1.59
C CYS A 13 27.13 7.73 -1.65
N LEU A 14 26.68 7.29 -2.83
CA LEU A 14 25.51 6.41 -2.93
C LEU A 14 25.75 5.07 -2.19
N LEU A 15 26.98 4.54 -2.20
CA LEU A 15 27.30 3.28 -1.51
C LEU A 15 27.49 3.45 0.01
N THR A 16 27.88 4.61 0.52
CA THR A 16 28.01 4.86 1.97
C THR A 16 26.73 5.37 2.63
N VAL A 17 25.82 6.01 1.90
CA VAL A 17 24.56 6.53 2.47
C VAL A 17 23.50 5.43 2.69
N ILE A 18 23.66 4.25 2.07
CA ILE A 18 22.75 3.11 2.28
C ILE A 18 22.90 2.47 3.68
N THR A 19 23.92 2.81 4.48
CA THR A 19 24.19 2.09 5.74
C THR A 19 23.87 2.80 7.06
N PHE A 20 23.26 3.99 7.07
CA PHE A 20 22.84 4.62 8.34
C PHE A 20 21.50 5.35 8.28
N ALA A 21 20.44 4.66 7.82
CA ALA A 21 19.10 4.94 8.34
C ALA A 21 19.00 4.26 9.72
N GLN A 22 18.88 5.03 10.81
CA GLN A 22 18.47 4.44 12.08
C GLN A 22 17.05 3.91 11.89
N ASN A 23 16.95 2.59 11.69
CA ASN A 23 15.72 1.82 11.81
C ASN A 23 14.92 2.33 13.02
N SER A 24 13.75 2.93 12.81
CA SER A 24 12.70 2.80 13.81
C SER A 24 12.57 1.29 14.03
N SER A 25 12.90 0.80 15.21
CA SER A 25 12.89 -0.64 15.48
C SER A 25 11.47 -1.14 15.23
N LYS A 26 11.25 -1.84 14.12
CA LYS A 26 10.00 -2.52 13.86
C LYS A 26 9.89 -3.67 14.86
N LYS A 27 8.69 -3.92 15.35
CA LYS A 27 8.32 -5.12 16.09
C LYS A 27 7.68 -6.12 15.14
N LEU A 28 7.78 -7.40 15.47
CA LEU A 28 7.03 -8.44 14.80
C LEU A 28 5.70 -8.61 15.54
N ILE A 29 4.59 -8.53 14.82
CA ILE A 29 3.26 -8.58 15.41
C ILE A 29 2.37 -9.58 14.67
N SER A 30 1.38 -10.12 15.39
CA SER A 30 0.21 -10.78 14.82
C SER A 30 -1.00 -9.86 14.95
N ILE A 31 -1.85 -9.84 13.94
CA ILE A 31 -3.12 -9.11 13.93
C ILE A 31 -4.22 -10.12 13.67
N ASP A 32 -5.25 -10.11 14.51
CA ASP A 32 -6.44 -10.95 14.33
C ASP A 32 -7.29 -10.40 13.19
N ILE A 33 -7.45 -11.20 12.14
CA ILE A 33 -8.22 -10.86 10.93
C ILE A 33 -9.41 -11.80 10.73
N SER A 34 -9.83 -12.51 11.78
CA SER A 34 -11.02 -13.38 11.73
C SER A 34 -12.32 -12.63 11.43
N ASP A 35 -12.35 -11.32 11.69
CA ASP A 35 -13.43 -10.40 11.29
C ASP A 35 -13.07 -9.70 9.98
N GLU A 36 -13.82 -10.00 8.92
CA GLU A 36 -13.59 -9.43 7.57
C GLU A 36 -13.65 -7.89 7.55
N THR A 37 -14.35 -7.26 8.51
CA THR A 37 -14.44 -5.78 8.60
C THR A 37 -13.14 -5.13 9.07
N ILE A 38 -12.18 -5.90 9.59
CA ILE A 38 -10.86 -5.43 10.00
C ILE A 38 -9.96 -5.15 8.78
N SER A 39 -10.17 -5.84 7.65
CA SER A 39 -9.34 -5.68 6.45
C SER A 39 -9.34 -4.25 5.93
N ASP A 40 -10.51 -3.59 5.90
CA ASP A 40 -10.65 -2.18 5.51
C ASP A 40 -9.90 -1.23 6.46
N LYS A 41 -9.83 -1.57 7.75
CA LYS A 41 -9.13 -0.76 8.76
C LYS A 41 -7.61 -0.93 8.69
N ILE A 42 -7.14 -2.13 8.35
CA ILE A 42 -5.73 -2.45 8.17
C ILE A 42 -5.19 -1.81 6.89
N GLU A 43 -5.97 -1.78 5.81
CA GLU A 43 -5.56 -1.18 4.53
C GLU A 43 -5.17 0.30 4.71
N LEU A 44 -5.91 1.04 5.53
CA LEU A 44 -5.64 2.44 5.86
C LEU A 44 -4.37 2.66 6.70
N LEU A 45 -3.71 1.61 7.17
CA LEU A 45 -2.46 1.69 7.93
C LEU A 45 -1.22 1.47 7.08
N ASN A 46 -1.38 0.98 5.84
CA ASN A 46 -0.28 0.65 4.93
C ASN A 46 0.82 -0.22 5.59
N LEU A 47 0.42 -1.15 6.46
CA LEU A 47 1.34 -1.99 7.21
C LEU A 47 2.17 -2.90 6.29
N THR A 48 3.40 -3.14 6.71
CA THR A 48 4.28 -4.11 6.04
C THR A 48 3.84 -5.54 6.37
N VAL A 49 3.17 -6.19 5.42
CA VAL A 49 2.74 -7.58 5.55
C VAL A 49 3.89 -8.54 5.30
N LEU A 50 4.05 -9.53 6.17
CA LEU A 50 5.01 -10.63 6.03
C LEU A 50 4.31 -11.90 5.54
N HIS A 51 3.15 -12.22 6.15
CA HIS A 51 2.35 -13.38 5.78
C HIS A 51 0.89 -13.20 6.22
N GLN A 52 -0.06 -13.72 5.45
CA GLN A 52 -1.49 -13.73 5.78
C GLN A 52 -1.99 -15.17 5.84
N PHE A 53 -2.31 -15.62 7.05
CA PHE A 53 -3.02 -16.86 7.34
C PHE A 53 -4.53 -16.68 7.21
N GLU A 54 -5.32 -17.72 7.47
CA GLU A 54 -6.79 -17.63 7.42
C GLU A 54 -7.32 -16.64 8.47
N SER A 55 -6.79 -16.73 9.70
CA SER A 55 -7.27 -15.96 10.86
C SER A 55 -6.31 -14.90 11.36
N VAL A 56 -5.05 -14.93 10.91
CA VAL A 56 -3.97 -14.07 11.43
C VAL A 56 -3.15 -13.43 10.33
N LEU A 57 -2.87 -12.13 10.47
CA LEU A 57 -1.89 -11.42 9.67
C LEU A 57 -0.60 -11.24 10.46
N ILE A 58 0.52 -11.71 9.93
CA ILE A 58 1.85 -11.45 10.45
C ILE A 58 2.41 -10.21 9.76
N SER A 59 2.74 -9.19 10.55
CA SER A 59 3.21 -7.90 10.08
C SER A 59 4.44 -7.46 10.85
N SER A 60 5.24 -6.60 10.23
CA SER A 60 6.16 -5.75 10.99
C SER A 60 5.49 -4.39 11.22
N ALA A 61 5.70 -3.82 12.41
CA ALA A 61 5.10 -2.53 12.78
C ALA A 61 6.00 -1.73 13.72
N THR A 62 6.09 -0.43 13.47
CA THR A 62 6.70 0.57 14.35
C THR A 62 5.79 0.86 15.55
N GLU A 63 6.33 1.48 16.60
CA GLU A 63 5.53 1.91 17.77
C GLU A 63 4.39 2.86 17.37
N ASN A 64 4.58 3.69 16.34
CA ASN A 64 3.55 4.59 15.82
C ASN A 64 2.38 3.82 15.20
N GLU A 65 2.69 2.82 14.35
CA GLU A 65 1.68 1.96 13.73
C GLU A 65 0.91 1.15 14.79
N ILE A 66 1.60 0.65 15.82
CA ILE A 66 1.00 -0.04 16.97
C ILE A 66 0.03 0.87 17.74
N SER A 67 0.44 2.11 18.02
CA SER A 67 -0.44 3.10 18.66
C SER A 67 -1.69 3.39 17.82
N LEU A 68 -1.53 3.51 16.50
CA LEU A 68 -2.63 3.77 15.57
C LEU A 68 -3.60 2.57 15.50
N MET A 69 -3.09 1.34 15.50
CA MET A 69 -3.90 0.12 15.61
C MET A 69 -4.74 0.11 16.90
N SER A 70 -4.12 0.41 18.05
CA SER A 70 -4.83 0.51 19.34
C SER A 70 -5.96 1.55 19.29
N LYS A 71 -5.71 2.74 18.73
CA LYS A 71 -6.73 3.79 18.58
C LYS A 71 -7.89 3.39 17.68
N ARG A 72 -7.65 2.54 16.68
CA ARG A 72 -8.66 2.03 15.73
C ARG A 72 -9.36 0.75 16.20
N GLY A 73 -9.05 0.28 17.41
CA GLY A 73 -9.62 -0.95 17.99
C GLY A 73 -9.20 -2.21 17.25
N ILE A 74 -8.05 -2.20 16.56
CA ILE A 74 -7.49 -3.39 15.90
C ILE A 74 -6.76 -4.22 16.95
N LYS A 75 -7.15 -5.50 17.08
CA LYS A 75 -6.53 -6.43 18.02
C LYS A 75 -5.21 -6.95 17.44
N TYR A 76 -4.12 -6.75 18.17
CA TYR A 76 -2.80 -7.28 17.82
C TYR A 76 -2.13 -7.91 19.04
N SER A 77 -1.12 -8.75 18.78
CA SER A 77 -0.17 -9.23 19.79
C SER A 77 1.26 -9.02 19.30
N ILE A 78 2.13 -8.55 20.18
CA ILE A 78 3.58 -8.47 19.89
C ILE A 78 4.16 -9.88 19.98
N ILE A 79 4.75 -10.33 18.89
CA ILE A 79 5.45 -11.63 18.79
C ILE A 79 6.90 -11.47 19.22
N ASP A 80 7.55 -10.40 18.75
CA ASP A 80 8.94 -10.08 19.06
C ASP A 80 9.13 -8.56 19.12
N GLU A 81 9.83 -8.10 20.14
CA GLU A 81 10.12 -6.67 20.35
C GLU A 81 11.04 -6.09 19.28
N THR A 82 11.65 -6.96 18.47
CA THR A 82 12.49 -6.57 17.33
C THR A 82 12.13 -7.38 16.11
N TYR A 83 12.09 -6.73 14.96
CA TYR A 83 12.00 -7.35 13.65
C TYR A 83 13.19 -6.91 12.80
N SER A 84 13.72 -7.85 12.04
CA SER A 84 14.65 -7.58 10.95
C SER A 84 14.49 -8.65 9.91
N ASP A 85 14.59 -8.24 8.65
CA ASP A 85 14.44 -9.14 7.52
C ASP A 85 15.43 -10.33 7.58
N ASN A 86 15.02 -11.47 7.00
CA ASN A 86 15.79 -12.73 6.94
C ASN A 86 16.11 -13.41 8.30
N LYS A 87 15.45 -13.01 9.40
CA LYS A 87 15.61 -13.69 10.70
C LYS A 87 14.49 -14.64 11.08
N TYR A 88 13.32 -14.52 10.44
CA TYR A 88 12.12 -15.27 10.79
C TYR A 88 11.74 -16.24 9.68
N TYR A 89 11.29 -17.42 10.07
CA TYR A 89 10.95 -18.49 9.14
C TYR A 89 9.67 -19.20 9.57
N LEU A 90 8.85 -19.62 8.61
CA LEU A 90 7.71 -20.50 8.80
C LEU A 90 8.19 -21.95 8.76
N LEU A 91 7.67 -22.76 9.67
CA LEU A 91 7.91 -24.21 9.72
C LEU A 91 6.57 -24.92 9.95
N LYS A 92 6.24 -25.91 9.11
CA LYS A 92 5.03 -26.72 9.27
C LYS A 92 5.16 -27.64 10.51
N LYS A 93 4.07 -27.87 11.25
CA LYS A 93 4.06 -28.57 12.56
C LYS A 93 4.28 -30.08 12.53
N ASP A 94 4.46 -30.68 11.36
CA ASP A 94 4.39 -32.12 11.11
C ASP A 94 5.68 -32.91 11.44
N LEU A 95 6.67 -32.30 12.09
CA LEU A 95 7.98 -32.91 12.36
C LEU A 95 8.25 -33.15 13.86
N PRO A 96 8.74 -34.34 14.28
CA PRO A 96 9.09 -34.61 15.67
C PRO A 96 10.36 -33.85 16.08
N PHE A 97 10.21 -32.86 16.97
CA PHE A 97 11.30 -32.03 17.48
C PHE A 97 12.29 -32.84 18.33
N THR A 98 13.54 -32.99 17.87
CA THR A 98 14.65 -33.51 18.70
C THR A 98 15.65 -32.43 19.13
N ALA A 99 15.53 -31.21 18.59
CA ALA A 99 16.18 -30.01 19.11
C ALA A 99 15.35 -28.76 18.76
N HIS A 100 15.29 -27.81 19.68
CA HIS A 100 14.32 -26.71 19.64
C HIS A 100 14.88 -25.50 18.88
N PRO A 101 14.49 -25.25 17.61
CA PRO A 101 14.61 -23.91 17.05
C PRO A 101 13.90 -22.92 17.98
N GLN A 102 14.31 -21.65 18.00
CA GLN A 102 13.66 -20.64 18.81
C GLN A 102 12.28 -20.33 18.22
N ILE A 103 11.24 -21.04 18.69
CA ILE A 103 9.85 -20.78 18.36
C ILE A 103 9.44 -19.47 19.04
N VAL A 104 8.95 -18.52 18.25
CA VAL A 104 8.48 -17.21 18.75
C VAL A 104 6.96 -17.08 18.65
N TYR A 105 6.30 -17.86 17.79
CA TYR A 105 4.86 -17.84 17.63
C TYR A 105 4.34 -19.16 17.04
N GLU A 106 3.08 -19.48 17.33
CA GLU A 106 2.39 -20.65 16.82
C GLU A 106 1.06 -20.19 16.23
N VAL A 107 0.75 -20.61 15.00
CA VAL A 107 -0.44 -20.18 14.27
C VAL A 107 -0.87 -21.26 13.28
N GLU A 108 -2.14 -21.65 13.35
CA GLU A 108 -2.74 -22.66 12.46
C GLU A 108 -1.85 -23.92 12.39
N ASP A 109 -1.37 -24.33 11.21
CA ASP A 109 -0.50 -25.49 11.03
C ASP A 109 1.00 -25.17 11.00
N TYR A 110 1.37 -23.95 11.40
CA TYR A 110 2.73 -23.42 11.32
C TYR A 110 3.30 -22.94 12.66
N LEU A 111 4.63 -22.98 12.73
CA LEU A 111 5.46 -22.37 13.76
C LEU A 111 6.28 -21.25 13.11
N LEU A 112 6.36 -20.13 13.82
CA LEU A 112 7.29 -19.06 13.48
C LEU A 112 8.57 -19.26 14.30
N ILE A 113 9.68 -19.47 13.63
CA ILE A 113 10.99 -19.68 14.25
C ILE A 113 11.96 -18.55 13.93
N LYS A 114 12.92 -18.31 14.82
CA LYS A 114 13.90 -17.23 14.73
C LYS A 114 15.33 -17.76 14.61
N ASN A 115 16.16 -17.08 13.81
CA ASN A 115 17.62 -17.25 13.72
C ASN A 115 18.09 -18.70 13.44
N ILE A 116 17.49 -19.36 12.44
CA ILE A 116 17.99 -20.66 11.98
C ILE A 116 18.91 -20.48 10.76
N SER A 117 20.11 -21.07 10.81
CA SER A 117 20.97 -21.17 9.62
C SER A 117 20.55 -22.36 8.77
N LEU A 118 20.82 -22.30 7.47
CA LEU A 118 20.51 -23.39 6.55
C LEU A 118 21.23 -24.69 6.94
N GLU A 119 22.50 -24.63 7.34
CA GLU A 119 23.25 -25.80 7.82
C GLU A 119 22.56 -26.43 9.03
N ARG A 120 22.06 -25.59 9.95
CA ARG A 120 21.34 -26.07 11.12
C ARG A 120 19.98 -26.67 10.76
N ALA A 121 19.28 -26.11 9.78
CA ALA A 121 18.03 -26.69 9.27
C ALA A 121 18.25 -28.09 8.69
N VAL A 122 19.33 -28.29 7.92
CA VAL A 122 19.74 -29.61 7.40
C VAL A 122 20.08 -30.60 8.52
N GLU A 123 20.85 -30.16 9.52
CA GLU A 123 21.16 -31.01 10.69
C GLU A 123 19.90 -31.46 11.43
N LEU A 124 18.92 -30.57 11.54
CA LEU A 124 17.64 -30.80 12.22
C LEU A 124 16.62 -31.53 11.33
N LYS A 125 16.91 -31.71 10.05
CA LYS A 125 15.99 -32.28 9.05
C LYS A 125 14.64 -31.52 9.01
N ILE A 126 14.70 -30.19 9.03
CA ILE A 126 13.53 -29.33 8.91
C ILE A 126 13.64 -28.46 7.66
N ASN A 127 12.50 -28.05 7.11
CA ASN A 127 12.39 -27.22 5.91
C ASN A 127 11.76 -25.84 6.26
N PRO A 128 12.55 -24.87 6.78
CA PRO A 128 12.03 -23.57 7.17
C PRO A 128 11.96 -22.59 5.98
N VAL A 129 10.83 -21.93 5.79
CA VAL A 129 10.59 -20.97 4.71
C VAL A 129 10.77 -19.53 5.22
N PRO A 130 11.62 -18.69 4.63
CA PRO A 130 11.84 -17.33 5.13
C PRO A 130 10.58 -16.46 5.07
N LEU A 131 10.33 -15.65 6.11
CA LEU A 131 9.36 -14.55 6.07
C LEU A 131 10.04 -13.31 5.55
N LYS A 132 9.55 -12.82 4.41
CA LYS A 132 9.99 -11.57 3.78
C LYS A 132 8.89 -10.52 3.80
N GLU A 133 9.28 -9.26 3.79
CA GLU A 133 8.36 -8.13 3.59
C GLU A 133 7.74 -8.18 2.18
N LYS A 134 6.43 -7.94 2.08
CA LYS A 134 5.68 -8.01 0.82
C LYS A 134 4.89 -6.72 0.58
N GLN A 135 4.76 -6.35 -0.69
CA GLN A 135 3.68 -5.46 -1.11
C GLN A 135 2.40 -6.29 -1.17
N HIS A 136 1.54 -6.10 -0.18
CA HIS A 136 0.33 -6.90 -0.02
C HIS A 136 -0.90 -6.05 -0.28
N THR A 137 -1.84 -6.57 -1.06
CA THR A 137 -3.17 -5.98 -1.23
C THR A 137 -4.16 -6.85 -0.47
N PHE A 138 -4.87 -6.25 0.50
CA PHE A 138 -5.81 -6.98 1.37
C PHE A 138 -7.10 -7.42 0.66
N LYS A 139 -7.24 -7.12 -0.63
CA LYS A 139 -8.52 -7.24 -1.32
C LYS A 139 -8.77 -8.65 -1.84
N ARG A 140 -9.93 -9.17 -1.44
CA ARG A 140 -10.54 -10.39 -1.95
C ARG A 140 -11.35 -10.01 -3.20
N HIS A 141 -10.92 -10.43 -4.37
CA HIS A 141 -11.76 -10.36 -5.57
C HIS A 141 -12.55 -11.66 -5.69
N ASP A 142 -13.70 -11.72 -5.01
CA ASP A 142 -14.71 -12.78 -5.22
C ASP A 142 -15.45 -12.53 -6.54
N ASN A 143 -14.72 -12.58 -7.65
CA ASN A 143 -15.38 -12.73 -8.94
C ASN A 143 -15.64 -14.23 -9.10
N ASN A 144 -16.90 -14.65 -8.92
CA ASN A 144 -17.39 -15.92 -9.45
C ASN A 144 -17.27 -15.87 -10.97
N ILE A 145 -16.08 -16.18 -11.49
CA ILE A 145 -15.82 -16.17 -12.93
C ILE A 145 -16.55 -17.37 -13.52
N THR A 146 -17.70 -17.11 -14.12
CA THR A 146 -18.27 -18.06 -15.07
C THR A 146 -17.49 -17.89 -16.37
N LEU A 147 -16.53 -18.77 -16.62
CA LEU A 147 -15.72 -18.72 -17.82
C LEU A 147 -16.58 -18.98 -19.06
N SER A 148 -16.89 -17.93 -19.82
CA SER A 148 -17.39 -18.02 -21.19
C SER A 148 -16.21 -18.13 -22.15
N ILE A 149 -15.53 -19.29 -22.15
CA ILE A 149 -14.49 -19.59 -23.14
C ILE A 149 -15.16 -19.75 -24.52
N SER A 150 -14.56 -19.21 -25.58
CA SER A 150 -15.03 -19.44 -26.94
C SER A 150 -14.97 -20.94 -27.31
N THR A 151 -15.92 -21.41 -28.11
CA THR A 151 -15.97 -22.81 -28.59
C THR A 151 -14.70 -23.24 -29.33
N ASP A 152 -14.00 -22.29 -29.94
CA ASP A 152 -12.76 -22.53 -30.67
C ASP A 152 -11.60 -22.80 -29.71
N LEU A 153 -11.46 -22.03 -28.63
CA LEU A 153 -10.42 -22.28 -27.63
C LEU A 153 -10.64 -23.62 -26.91
N ASP A 154 -11.88 -23.98 -26.62
CA ASP A 154 -12.22 -25.30 -26.05
C ASP A 154 -11.74 -26.45 -26.93
N SER A 155 -11.91 -26.31 -28.24
CA SER A 155 -11.50 -27.31 -29.22
C SER A 155 -9.98 -27.46 -29.25
N VAL A 156 -9.24 -26.36 -29.17
CA VAL A 156 -7.77 -26.36 -29.07
C VAL A 156 -7.31 -27.03 -27.77
N ILE A 157 -7.90 -26.66 -26.63
CA ILE A 157 -7.55 -27.25 -25.33
C ILE A 157 -7.87 -28.74 -25.30
N THR A 158 -9.03 -29.14 -25.82
CA THR A 158 -9.42 -30.56 -25.91
C THR A 158 -8.41 -31.34 -26.74
N ASN A 159 -8.01 -30.83 -27.91
CA ASN A 159 -7.00 -31.48 -28.74
C ASN A 159 -5.68 -31.68 -27.98
N LEU A 160 -5.16 -30.63 -27.34
CA LEU A 160 -3.90 -30.70 -26.60
C LEU A 160 -4.00 -31.63 -25.38
N THR A 161 -5.05 -31.53 -24.57
CA THR A 161 -5.23 -32.36 -23.38
C THR A 161 -5.44 -33.84 -23.71
N THR A 162 -5.96 -34.19 -24.90
CA THR A 162 -6.04 -35.59 -25.35
C THR A 162 -4.68 -36.22 -25.69
N GLN A 163 -3.64 -35.39 -25.91
CA GLN A 163 -2.27 -35.87 -26.19
C GLN A 163 -1.46 -36.13 -24.90
N VAL A 164 -1.98 -35.74 -23.73
CA VAL A 164 -1.41 -36.11 -22.43
C VAL A 164 -1.51 -37.62 -22.26
N ASN A 165 -0.38 -38.27 -22.05
CA ASN A 165 -0.26 -39.72 -22.14
C ASN A 165 0.25 -40.34 -20.82
N THR A 166 -0.49 -41.32 -20.30
CA THR A 166 -0.16 -41.97 -19.03
C THR A 166 1.14 -42.78 -19.09
N ASP A 167 1.51 -43.34 -20.25
CA ASP A 167 2.75 -44.13 -20.39
C ASP A 167 3.98 -43.22 -20.35
N SER A 168 3.93 -42.03 -20.97
CA SER A 168 5.03 -41.05 -20.86
C SER A 168 5.14 -40.51 -19.43
N ILE A 169 4.01 -40.21 -18.78
CA ILE A 169 3.98 -39.82 -17.36
C ILE A 169 4.65 -40.89 -16.49
N THR A 170 4.26 -42.16 -16.65
CA THR A 170 4.82 -43.28 -15.91
C THR A 170 6.33 -43.42 -16.18
N TYR A 171 6.77 -43.26 -17.44
CA TYR A 171 8.18 -43.27 -17.81
C TYR A 171 8.98 -42.17 -17.10
N PHE A 172 8.47 -40.93 -17.05
CA PHE A 172 9.19 -39.82 -16.42
C PHE A 172 9.31 -40.01 -14.91
N ILE A 173 8.22 -40.37 -14.23
CA ILE A 173 8.23 -40.61 -12.76
C ILE A 173 9.18 -41.77 -12.44
N GLN A 174 9.09 -42.89 -13.17
CA GLN A 174 9.98 -44.03 -12.96
C GLN A 174 11.45 -43.65 -13.18
N SER A 175 11.76 -42.89 -14.24
CA SER A 175 13.13 -42.46 -14.54
C SER A 175 13.72 -41.55 -13.46
N LEU A 176 12.91 -40.65 -12.91
CA LEU A 176 13.30 -39.79 -11.78
C LEU A 176 13.50 -40.61 -10.50
N GLN A 177 12.64 -41.59 -10.23
CA GLN A 177 12.78 -42.52 -9.11
C GLN A 177 14.04 -43.39 -9.22
N ASP A 178 14.42 -43.81 -10.43
CA ASP A 178 15.55 -44.71 -10.69
C ASP A 178 16.93 -44.09 -10.37
N PHE A 179 17.00 -42.77 -10.17
CA PHE A 179 18.17 -42.12 -9.56
C PHE A 179 18.40 -42.53 -8.09
N LYS A 180 17.44 -43.24 -7.47
CA LYS A 180 17.36 -43.67 -6.05
C LYS A 180 17.17 -42.53 -5.06
N THR A 181 17.87 -41.42 -5.28
CA THR A 181 17.71 -40.16 -4.55
C THR A 181 17.95 -39.01 -5.51
N ARG A 182 17.15 -37.96 -5.40
CA ARG A 182 17.39 -36.66 -6.04
C ARG A 182 17.69 -35.58 -5.01
N TYR A 183 18.02 -35.96 -3.78
CA TYR A 183 18.34 -35.04 -2.70
C TYR A 183 19.41 -34.03 -3.13
N CYS A 184 19.16 -32.75 -2.88
CA CYS A 184 19.97 -31.66 -3.41
C CYS A 184 21.43 -31.66 -2.92
N LEU A 185 21.78 -32.37 -1.85
CA LEU A 185 23.17 -32.54 -1.40
C LEU A 185 23.83 -33.83 -1.92
N SER A 186 23.09 -34.70 -2.60
CA SER A 186 23.61 -35.92 -3.21
C SER A 186 24.53 -35.61 -4.41
N PRO A 187 25.67 -36.30 -4.59
CA PRO A 187 26.60 -36.05 -5.70
C PRO A 187 26.00 -36.19 -7.11
N ASN A 188 24.84 -36.84 -7.26
CA ASN A 188 24.15 -37.03 -8.53
C ASN A 188 23.24 -35.86 -8.95
N ARG A 189 23.03 -34.82 -8.13
CA ARG A 189 22.16 -33.65 -8.43
C ARG A 189 22.35 -33.05 -9.83
N LYS A 190 23.60 -32.84 -10.26
CA LYS A 190 23.89 -32.34 -11.62
C LYS A 190 23.50 -33.34 -12.71
N LYS A 191 23.62 -34.64 -12.44
CA LYS A 191 23.19 -35.69 -13.39
C LYS A 191 21.67 -35.71 -13.54
N VAL A 192 20.92 -35.49 -12.46
CA VAL A 192 19.46 -35.33 -12.49
C VAL A 192 19.09 -34.14 -13.38
N ALA A 193 19.65 -32.96 -13.11
CA ALA A 193 19.38 -31.76 -13.91
C ALA A 193 19.77 -31.92 -15.39
N LEU A 194 20.89 -32.59 -15.69
CA LEU A 194 21.30 -32.90 -17.06
C LEU A 194 20.36 -33.88 -17.76
N TRP A 195 19.79 -34.85 -17.04
CA TRP A 195 18.80 -35.77 -17.60
C TRP A 195 17.52 -35.02 -17.97
N ILE A 196 17.00 -34.17 -17.07
CA ILE A 196 15.83 -33.32 -17.34
C ILE A 196 16.09 -32.40 -18.55
N LYS A 197 17.27 -31.78 -18.62
CA LYS A 197 17.68 -30.99 -19.79
C LYS A 197 17.64 -31.80 -21.08
N GLY A 198 18.17 -33.03 -21.04
CA GLY A 198 18.15 -33.94 -22.17
C GLY A 198 16.74 -34.34 -22.62
N GLU A 199 15.78 -34.42 -21.70
CA GLU A 199 14.38 -34.66 -22.02
C GLU A 199 13.74 -33.49 -22.79
N PHE A 200 13.96 -32.25 -22.34
CA PHE A 200 13.54 -31.07 -23.11
C PHE A 200 14.18 -31.03 -24.51
N GLU A 201 15.49 -31.29 -24.60
CA GLU A 201 16.19 -31.36 -25.89
C GLU A 201 15.61 -32.46 -26.79
N ARG A 202 15.25 -33.62 -26.22
CA ARG A 202 14.60 -34.72 -26.94
C ARG A 202 13.24 -34.31 -27.50
N PHE A 203 12.51 -33.42 -26.84
CA PHE A 203 11.25 -32.87 -27.35
C PHE A 203 11.47 -31.81 -28.44
N GLY A 204 12.70 -31.34 -28.65
CA GLY A 204 13.08 -30.35 -29.66
C GLY A 204 13.18 -28.92 -29.13
N PHE A 205 13.38 -28.73 -27.83
CA PHE A 205 13.78 -27.42 -27.28
C PHE A 205 15.27 -27.19 -27.51
N GLU A 206 15.63 -26.05 -28.09
CA GLU A 206 17.03 -25.72 -28.43
C GLU A 206 17.69 -24.87 -27.33
N ASP A 207 16.92 -24.03 -26.63
CA ASP A 207 17.40 -23.09 -25.61
C ASP A 207 17.15 -23.59 -24.18
N VAL A 208 17.63 -24.79 -23.86
CA VAL A 208 17.49 -25.36 -22.51
C VAL A 208 18.67 -24.95 -21.61
N VAL A 209 18.37 -24.25 -20.53
CA VAL A 209 19.36 -23.63 -19.63
C VAL A 209 19.41 -24.37 -18.30
N LEU A 210 20.63 -24.60 -17.80
CA LEU A 210 20.87 -24.94 -16.38
C LEU A 210 21.14 -23.64 -15.61
N ASP A 211 20.12 -23.09 -14.97
CA ASP A 211 20.23 -21.86 -14.20
C ASP A 211 20.81 -22.20 -12.81
N SER A 212 22.07 -21.82 -12.59
CA SER A 212 22.87 -22.36 -11.50
C SER A 212 23.00 -21.39 -10.34
N PHE A 213 22.82 -21.88 -9.11
CA PHE A 213 23.00 -21.12 -7.88
C PHE A 213 23.77 -21.93 -6.84
N TYR A 214 24.28 -21.28 -5.78
CA TYR A 214 25.20 -21.89 -4.82
C TYR A 214 24.64 -21.84 -3.40
N ILE A 215 24.42 -23.01 -2.79
CA ILE A 215 23.96 -23.17 -1.40
C ILE A 215 24.75 -24.29 -0.71
N ILE A 216 24.96 -24.21 0.60
CA ILE A 216 25.61 -25.27 1.43
C ILE A 216 26.88 -25.83 0.78
N ASN A 217 27.75 -24.93 0.32
CA ASN A 217 29.00 -25.28 -0.36
C ASN A 217 28.86 -26.17 -1.62
N THR A 218 27.71 -26.08 -2.30
CA THR A 218 27.47 -26.81 -3.55
C THR A 218 26.67 -26.00 -4.57
N TRP A 219 26.97 -26.22 -5.85
CA TRP A 219 26.15 -25.77 -6.95
C TRP A 219 24.86 -26.61 -7.07
N GLN A 220 23.74 -25.91 -7.25
CA GLN A 220 22.42 -26.39 -7.62
C GLN A 220 22.04 -25.86 -9.00
N TYR A 221 21.04 -26.48 -9.63
CA TYR A 221 20.71 -26.24 -11.03
C TYR A 221 19.20 -26.33 -11.25
N ASP A 222 18.54 -25.19 -11.39
CA ASP A 222 17.21 -25.18 -11.99
C ASP A 222 17.35 -25.51 -13.48
N VAL A 223 16.36 -26.18 -14.06
CA VAL A 223 16.34 -26.48 -15.50
C VAL A 223 15.22 -25.68 -16.14
N VAL A 224 15.56 -24.87 -17.14
CA VAL A 224 14.63 -23.94 -17.79
C VAL A 224 14.58 -24.23 -19.29
N ALA A 225 13.39 -24.51 -19.81
CA ALA A 225 13.11 -24.54 -21.24
C ALA A 225 12.05 -23.48 -21.58
N THR A 226 12.16 -22.82 -22.73
CA THR A 226 11.21 -21.79 -23.16
C THR A 226 10.52 -22.20 -24.46
N LEU A 227 9.19 -22.18 -24.49
CA LEU A 227 8.40 -22.16 -25.72
C LEU A 227 7.99 -20.72 -26.01
N HIS A 228 8.56 -20.15 -27.06
CA HIS A 228 8.33 -18.75 -27.43
C HIS A 228 6.96 -18.52 -28.04
N SER A 229 6.39 -17.34 -27.75
CA SER A 229 5.21 -16.83 -28.45
C SER A 229 5.55 -16.50 -29.91
N ASP A 230 4.58 -16.70 -30.80
CA ASP A 230 4.67 -16.16 -32.17
C ASP A 230 4.31 -14.66 -32.22
N LEU A 231 3.80 -14.09 -31.13
CA LEU A 231 3.53 -12.67 -30.98
C LEU A 231 4.71 -11.96 -30.31
N GLU A 232 4.90 -10.69 -30.64
CA GLU A 232 5.86 -9.83 -29.95
C GLU A 232 5.32 -9.51 -28.54
N THR A 233 5.79 -10.26 -27.54
CA THR A 233 5.38 -10.11 -26.15
C THR A 233 6.51 -10.47 -25.18
N ASP A 234 6.61 -9.72 -24.10
CA ASP A 234 7.49 -10.02 -22.96
C ASP A 234 6.76 -10.79 -21.85
N LYS A 235 5.45 -11.03 -22.01
CA LYS A 235 4.61 -11.74 -21.04
C LYS A 235 5.04 -13.20 -20.94
N VAL A 236 5.15 -13.69 -19.70
CA VAL A 236 5.60 -15.06 -19.38
C VAL A 236 4.58 -15.77 -18.50
N ILE A 237 4.30 -17.03 -18.78
CA ILE A 237 3.75 -17.98 -17.80
C ILE A 237 4.85 -18.96 -17.41
N VAL A 238 5.05 -19.15 -16.11
CA VAL A 238 6.01 -20.12 -15.55
C VAL A 238 5.25 -21.38 -15.16
N ILE A 239 5.72 -22.54 -15.62
CA ILE A 239 5.19 -23.85 -15.31
C ILE A 239 6.25 -24.56 -14.47
N GLY A 240 5.92 -24.85 -13.21
CA GLY A 240 6.88 -25.25 -12.19
C GLY A 240 6.59 -26.59 -11.52
N GLY A 241 7.65 -27.21 -10.99
CA GLY A 241 7.64 -28.34 -10.07
C GLY A 241 9.07 -28.67 -9.67
N HIS A 242 9.35 -28.97 -8.41
CA HIS A 242 10.73 -29.26 -7.99
C HIS A 242 11.14 -30.69 -8.35
N HIS A 243 12.44 -30.87 -8.58
CA HIS A 243 13.00 -32.14 -9.02
C HIS A 243 13.88 -32.82 -7.97
N ASP A 244 14.18 -32.15 -6.85
CA ASP A 244 14.81 -32.81 -5.72
C ASP A 244 13.80 -33.67 -4.93
N SER A 245 14.27 -34.30 -3.87
CA SER A 245 13.48 -35.23 -3.03
C SER A 245 14.17 -35.41 -1.70
N ILE A 246 13.41 -35.61 -0.63
CA ILE A 246 13.96 -35.97 0.68
C ILE A 246 13.30 -37.22 1.28
N THR A 247 13.94 -37.76 2.31
CA THR A 247 13.32 -38.73 3.23
C THR A 247 13.75 -38.41 4.65
N ARG A 248 12.89 -38.75 5.62
CA ARG A 248 13.19 -38.62 7.05
C ARG A 248 14.29 -39.61 7.51
N SER A 249 14.52 -40.69 6.75
CA SER A 249 15.57 -41.68 7.02
C SER A 249 16.97 -41.14 6.66
N ASN A 250 17.60 -41.63 5.58
CA ASN A 250 18.87 -41.13 5.07
C ASN A 250 18.73 -40.71 3.59
N PRO A 251 18.50 -39.41 3.31
CA PRO A 251 18.24 -38.92 1.96
C PRO A 251 19.44 -39.01 1.01
N LEU A 252 20.65 -39.26 1.52
CA LEU A 252 21.82 -39.54 0.68
C LEU A 252 21.83 -40.98 0.14
N VAL A 253 21.02 -41.88 0.70
CA VAL A 253 20.98 -43.31 0.33
C VAL A 253 19.75 -43.62 -0.52
N SER A 254 18.58 -43.20 -0.06
CA SER A 254 17.28 -43.47 -0.68
C SER A 254 16.38 -42.28 -0.42
N ALA A 255 15.79 -41.73 -1.47
CA ALA A 255 14.71 -40.74 -1.42
C ALA A 255 14.01 -40.85 -2.78
N PRO A 256 13.16 -41.88 -2.99
CA PRO A 256 12.66 -42.19 -4.32
C PRO A 256 11.74 -41.10 -4.86
N GLY A 257 10.95 -40.45 -3.99
CA GLY A 257 10.26 -39.19 -4.28
C GLY A 257 9.31 -39.28 -5.47
N ALA A 258 8.55 -40.37 -5.62
CA ALA A 258 7.76 -40.60 -6.82
C ALA A 258 6.57 -39.62 -6.93
N ASP A 259 5.87 -39.43 -5.82
CA ASP A 259 4.84 -38.42 -5.69
C ASP A 259 5.45 -37.05 -5.38
N ASP A 260 6.43 -37.00 -4.46
CA ASP A 260 7.12 -35.80 -3.99
C ASP A 260 8.60 -35.74 -4.45
N ASN A 261 8.94 -35.04 -5.53
CA ASN A 261 8.02 -34.44 -6.49
C ASN A 261 8.35 -34.80 -7.94
N ALA A 262 8.66 -36.08 -8.17
CA ALA A 262 8.77 -36.58 -9.53
C ALA A 262 7.45 -36.41 -10.30
N SER A 263 6.30 -36.43 -9.62
CA SER A 263 4.98 -36.19 -10.23
C SER A 263 4.83 -34.76 -10.79
N GLY A 264 5.22 -33.73 -10.04
CA GLY A 264 5.18 -32.33 -10.48
C GLY A 264 6.22 -32.00 -11.53
N THR A 265 7.46 -32.49 -11.37
CA THR A 265 8.48 -32.42 -12.44
C THR A 265 7.97 -33.07 -13.73
N THR A 266 7.22 -34.17 -13.61
CA THR A 266 6.61 -34.86 -14.76
C THR A 266 5.51 -34.02 -15.41
N ALA A 267 4.72 -33.25 -14.65
CA ALA A 267 3.75 -32.31 -15.24
C ALA A 267 4.46 -31.29 -16.14
N VAL A 268 5.57 -30.72 -15.66
CA VAL A 268 6.37 -29.75 -16.44
C VAL A 268 6.86 -30.39 -17.75
N LEU A 269 7.43 -31.60 -17.68
CA LEU A 269 7.95 -32.31 -18.85
C LEU A 269 6.86 -32.75 -19.83
N GLU A 270 5.76 -33.31 -19.34
CA GLU A 270 4.68 -33.83 -20.17
C GLU A 270 3.93 -32.70 -20.89
N ILE A 271 3.67 -31.59 -20.21
CA ILE A 271 3.04 -30.42 -20.84
C ILE A 271 3.98 -29.84 -21.90
N ALA A 272 5.27 -29.72 -21.62
CA ALA A 272 6.24 -29.26 -22.62
C ALA A 272 6.28 -30.19 -23.85
N ARG A 273 6.28 -31.51 -23.64
CA ARG A 273 6.24 -32.52 -24.70
C ARG A 273 4.97 -32.39 -25.55
N VAL A 274 3.81 -32.29 -24.92
CA VAL A 274 2.51 -32.15 -25.61
C VAL A 274 2.48 -30.88 -26.46
N LEU A 275 2.76 -29.72 -25.86
CA LEU A 275 2.70 -28.44 -26.57
C LEU A 275 3.70 -28.38 -27.74
N LYS A 276 4.91 -28.88 -27.52
CA LYS A 276 5.95 -28.91 -28.56
C LYS A 276 5.60 -29.88 -29.69
N SER A 277 5.15 -31.09 -29.38
CA SER A 277 4.78 -32.10 -30.40
C SER A 277 3.55 -31.71 -31.22
N ALA A 278 2.61 -30.97 -30.62
CA ALA A 278 1.46 -30.41 -31.31
C ALA A 278 1.79 -29.17 -32.17
N ASN A 279 3.06 -28.72 -32.19
CA ASN A 279 3.48 -27.44 -32.77
C ASN A 279 2.62 -26.27 -32.29
N TYR A 280 2.24 -26.28 -31.01
CA TYR A 280 1.39 -25.25 -30.43
C TYR A 280 2.11 -23.89 -30.45
N LYS A 281 1.35 -22.84 -30.78
CA LYS A 281 1.82 -21.47 -30.89
C LYS A 281 1.23 -20.64 -29.75
N PRO A 282 1.94 -20.52 -28.61
CA PRO A 282 1.38 -19.85 -27.45
C PRO A 282 1.25 -18.35 -27.72
N LYS A 283 0.30 -17.70 -27.05
CA LYS A 283 0.11 -16.24 -27.10
C LYS A 283 1.13 -15.48 -26.26
N VAL A 284 1.76 -16.18 -25.31
CA VAL A 284 2.73 -15.67 -24.34
C VAL A 284 3.93 -16.62 -24.30
N ASN A 285 5.07 -16.19 -23.78
CA ASN A 285 6.19 -17.10 -23.60
C ASN A 285 5.86 -18.09 -22.46
N LEU A 286 6.04 -19.39 -22.70
CA LEU A 286 5.87 -20.42 -21.68
C LEU A 286 7.25 -20.88 -21.22
N LYS A 287 7.55 -20.69 -19.94
CA LYS A 287 8.79 -21.17 -19.32
C LYS A 287 8.50 -22.40 -18.48
N PHE A 288 9.07 -23.53 -18.89
CA PHE A 288 9.03 -24.79 -18.15
C PHE A 288 10.24 -24.83 -17.23
N VAL A 289 10.02 -24.83 -15.93
CA VAL A 289 11.07 -24.73 -14.92
C VAL A 289 10.95 -25.89 -13.95
N THR A 290 12.04 -26.64 -13.77
CA THR A 290 12.13 -27.62 -12.69
C THR A 290 13.09 -27.11 -11.63
N PHE A 291 12.60 -26.90 -10.41
CA PHE A 291 13.36 -26.26 -9.33
C PHE A 291 14.22 -27.24 -8.55
N ALA A 292 15.42 -26.81 -8.16
CA ALA A 292 16.30 -27.55 -7.26
C ALA A 292 16.15 -27.07 -5.82
N ALA A 293 16.37 -27.97 -4.85
CA ALA A 293 16.48 -27.64 -3.43
C ALA A 293 15.22 -27.00 -2.82
N GLU A 294 14.04 -27.47 -3.24
CA GLU A 294 12.77 -27.10 -2.61
C GLU A 294 12.75 -27.60 -1.16
N GLU A 295 13.21 -28.84 -0.97
CA GLU A 295 13.10 -29.61 0.28
C GLU A 295 13.95 -29.05 1.43
N LEU A 296 14.74 -28.02 1.12
CA LEU A 296 15.57 -27.30 2.07
C LEU A 296 15.11 -25.86 2.35
N GLY A 297 14.11 -25.34 1.64
CA GLY A 297 13.54 -24.02 1.90
C GLY A 297 13.06 -23.28 0.66
N LEU A 298 12.56 -23.99 -0.36
CA LEU A 298 12.12 -23.41 -1.64
C LEU A 298 13.26 -22.67 -2.38
N TYR A 299 14.52 -23.11 -2.22
CA TYR A 299 15.68 -22.30 -2.64
C TYR A 299 15.73 -22.05 -4.15
N GLY A 300 15.38 -23.05 -4.98
CA GLY A 300 15.28 -22.87 -6.43
C GLY A 300 14.18 -21.87 -6.79
N GLY A 301 12.98 -22.03 -6.22
CA GLY A 301 11.88 -21.08 -6.40
C GLY A 301 12.26 -19.64 -6.01
N TYR A 302 12.90 -19.45 -4.85
CA TYR A 302 13.36 -18.12 -4.41
C TYR A 302 14.43 -17.54 -5.32
N TYR A 303 15.45 -18.34 -5.67
CA TYR A 303 16.50 -17.89 -6.59
C TYR A 303 15.90 -17.40 -7.92
N TYR A 304 14.98 -18.16 -8.49
CA TYR A 304 14.34 -17.79 -9.76
C TYR A 304 13.44 -16.57 -9.61
N ALA A 305 12.58 -16.52 -8.59
CA ALA A 305 11.63 -15.42 -8.39
C ALA A 305 12.33 -14.08 -8.08
N GLU A 306 13.37 -14.10 -7.25
CA GLU A 306 14.18 -12.91 -6.95
C GLU A 306 14.89 -12.38 -8.20
N LYS A 307 15.51 -13.30 -8.96
CA LYS A 307 16.13 -12.96 -10.24
C LYS A 307 15.10 -12.37 -11.21
N ALA A 308 13.91 -12.96 -11.30
CA ALA A 308 12.82 -12.48 -12.15
C ALA A 308 12.41 -11.05 -11.82
N LYS A 309 12.22 -10.75 -10.53
CA LYS A 309 11.87 -9.40 -10.07
C LYS A 309 13.00 -8.40 -10.35
N LYS A 310 14.24 -8.78 -10.07
CA LYS A 310 15.43 -7.93 -10.31
C LYS A 310 15.62 -7.60 -11.79
N GLU A 311 15.33 -8.55 -12.67
CA GLU A 311 15.41 -8.39 -14.13
C GLU A 311 14.15 -7.74 -14.73
N GLY A 312 13.11 -7.49 -13.93
CA GLY A 312 11.86 -6.88 -14.37
C GLY A 312 11.01 -7.79 -15.27
N MET A 313 11.11 -9.12 -15.10
CA MET A 313 10.34 -10.07 -15.91
C MET A 313 8.82 -9.85 -15.76
N ASN A 314 8.10 -9.86 -16.88
CA ASN A 314 6.65 -9.74 -16.92
C ASN A 314 5.97 -11.11 -16.73
N ILE A 315 6.10 -11.69 -15.53
CA ILE A 315 5.45 -12.97 -15.19
C ILE A 315 3.97 -12.70 -14.92
N HIS A 316 3.13 -13.22 -15.81
CA HIS A 316 1.67 -13.13 -15.72
C HIS A 316 1.09 -14.10 -14.71
N LEU A 317 1.65 -15.30 -14.63
CA LEU A 317 1.22 -16.37 -13.74
C LEU A 317 2.35 -17.39 -13.58
N MET A 318 2.53 -17.88 -12.36
CA MET A 318 3.25 -19.11 -12.08
C MET A 318 2.26 -20.23 -11.71
N ILE A 319 2.38 -21.39 -12.35
CA ILE A 319 1.59 -22.59 -12.06
C ILE A 319 2.52 -23.65 -11.54
N ASN A 320 2.39 -23.99 -10.26
CA ASN A 320 3.20 -25.00 -9.60
C ASN A 320 2.48 -26.36 -9.54
N HIS A 321 3.26 -27.42 -9.52
CA HIS A 321 2.80 -28.79 -9.33
C HIS A 321 3.65 -29.42 -8.25
N ASP A 322 3.00 -29.87 -7.19
CA ASP A 322 3.67 -30.55 -6.10
C ASP A 322 2.74 -31.59 -5.51
N MET A 323 3.22 -32.83 -5.46
CA MET A 323 2.44 -34.00 -5.05
C MET A 323 1.10 -34.12 -5.79
N ILE A 324 1.16 -34.53 -7.06
CA ILE A 324 -0.02 -34.60 -7.94
C ILE A 324 -0.38 -36.02 -8.37
N SER A 325 0.12 -37.06 -7.69
CA SER A 325 -0.04 -38.42 -8.15
C SER A 325 -0.73 -39.37 -7.18
N TYR A 326 -0.96 -39.01 -5.92
CA TYR A 326 -1.68 -39.88 -4.99
C TYR A 326 -3.16 -39.54 -4.87
N SER A 327 -3.98 -40.59 -5.03
CA SER A 327 -5.39 -40.56 -4.64
C SER A 327 -5.84 -42.00 -4.39
N PRO A 328 -6.36 -42.32 -3.19
CA PRO A 328 -6.89 -43.65 -2.90
C PRO A 328 -8.27 -43.89 -3.55
N LEU A 329 -8.85 -42.86 -4.18
CA LEU A 329 -10.16 -42.91 -4.81
C LEU A 329 -10.04 -43.18 -6.32
N SER A 330 -11.14 -43.62 -6.94
CA SER A 330 -11.24 -43.61 -8.40
C SER A 330 -11.27 -42.17 -8.92
N VAL A 331 -10.66 -41.92 -10.08
CA VAL A 331 -10.58 -40.61 -10.74
C VAL A 331 -11.86 -39.75 -10.65
N PRO A 332 -13.08 -40.25 -10.93
CA PRO A 332 -14.31 -39.44 -10.86
C PRO A 332 -14.71 -38.98 -9.45
N SER A 333 -14.13 -39.59 -8.41
CA SER A 333 -14.32 -39.27 -7.00
C SER A 333 -13.11 -38.58 -6.38
N SER A 334 -11.97 -38.59 -7.06
CA SER A 334 -10.77 -37.85 -6.68
C SER A 334 -10.99 -36.36 -6.85
N ARG A 335 -10.42 -35.58 -5.94
CA ARG A 335 -10.45 -34.13 -5.95
C ARG A 335 -9.06 -33.59 -6.27
N ILE A 336 -9.01 -32.47 -6.99
CA ILE A 336 -7.78 -31.73 -7.29
C ILE A 336 -7.84 -30.42 -6.52
N ASP A 337 -6.87 -30.20 -5.65
CA ASP A 337 -6.78 -28.96 -4.88
C ASP A 337 -6.01 -27.92 -5.69
N VAL A 338 -6.63 -26.75 -5.85
CA VAL A 338 -5.98 -25.56 -6.39
C VAL A 338 -5.70 -24.62 -5.22
N ASN A 339 -4.48 -24.68 -4.71
CA ASN A 339 -3.94 -23.72 -3.77
C ASN A 339 -3.68 -22.40 -4.50
N TYR A 340 -3.87 -21.28 -3.81
CA TYR A 340 -3.78 -19.94 -4.42
C TYR A 340 -3.35 -18.88 -3.41
N TYR A 341 -3.02 -17.70 -3.91
CA TYR A 341 -2.54 -16.59 -3.10
C TYR A 341 -3.47 -15.39 -3.16
N SER A 342 -3.41 -14.53 -2.14
CA SER A 342 -4.11 -13.25 -2.14
C SER A 342 -3.76 -12.46 -3.41
N GLY A 343 -4.77 -12.08 -4.20
CA GLY A 343 -4.62 -11.40 -5.49
C GLY A 343 -4.66 -12.33 -6.71
N SER A 344 -4.47 -13.64 -6.53
CA SER A 344 -4.48 -14.65 -7.59
C SER A 344 -5.81 -15.42 -7.68
N GLU A 345 -6.85 -14.99 -6.99
CA GLU A 345 -8.18 -15.64 -6.97
C GLU A 345 -8.76 -15.84 -8.38
N HIS A 346 -8.51 -14.89 -9.28
CA HIS A 346 -8.92 -14.99 -10.68
C HIS A 346 -8.33 -16.23 -11.37
N PHE A 347 -7.05 -16.52 -11.16
CA PHE A 347 -6.39 -17.68 -11.76
C PHE A 347 -6.80 -18.98 -11.07
N ALA A 348 -7.09 -18.95 -9.77
CA ALA A 348 -7.68 -20.09 -9.06
C ALA A 348 -9.04 -20.46 -9.67
N GLY A 349 -9.90 -19.48 -9.95
CA GLY A 349 -11.18 -19.67 -10.64
C GLY A 349 -11.04 -20.21 -12.08
N ILE A 350 -9.99 -19.79 -12.80
CA ILE A 350 -9.64 -20.36 -14.11
C ILE A 350 -9.27 -21.83 -13.99
N ALA A 351 -8.38 -22.17 -13.06
CA ALA A 351 -7.94 -23.54 -12.83
C ALA A 351 -9.13 -24.46 -12.46
N GLN A 352 -9.98 -24.00 -11.55
CA GLN A 352 -11.23 -24.64 -11.13
C GLN A 352 -12.18 -24.97 -12.29
N SER A 353 -12.39 -24.00 -13.17
CA SER A 353 -13.20 -24.18 -14.37
C SER A 353 -12.54 -25.14 -15.37
N CYS A 354 -11.21 -25.09 -15.51
CA CYS A 354 -10.47 -26.01 -16.36
C CYS A 354 -10.53 -27.45 -15.83
N ILE A 355 -10.43 -27.66 -14.51
CA ILE A 355 -10.63 -28.98 -13.89
C ILE A 355 -12.01 -29.51 -14.24
N THR A 356 -13.06 -28.72 -13.99
CA THR A 356 -14.45 -29.12 -14.24
C THR A 356 -14.69 -29.52 -15.70
N LYS A 357 -13.99 -28.89 -16.65
CA LYS A 357 -14.24 -29.04 -18.08
C LYS A 357 -13.35 -30.05 -18.78
N PHE A 358 -12.07 -30.14 -18.39
CA PHE A 358 -11.04 -30.89 -19.12
C PHE A 358 -10.41 -32.03 -18.32
N SER A 359 -10.86 -32.23 -17.08
CA SER A 359 -10.50 -33.36 -16.24
C SER A 359 -11.76 -34.13 -15.83
N LYS A 360 -11.56 -35.39 -15.44
CA LYS A 360 -12.61 -36.23 -14.86
C LYS A 360 -12.71 -36.10 -13.34
N CYS A 361 -11.78 -35.39 -12.71
CA CYS A 361 -11.77 -35.18 -11.25
C CYS A 361 -12.68 -34.04 -10.83
N ILE A 362 -12.95 -33.98 -9.53
CA ILE A 362 -13.74 -32.92 -8.91
C ILE A 362 -12.80 -31.75 -8.56
N GLN A 363 -13.18 -30.54 -8.90
CA GLN A 363 -12.45 -29.35 -8.49
C GLN A 363 -12.58 -29.07 -6.98
N GLN A 364 -11.52 -28.54 -6.37
CA GLN A 364 -11.53 -28.04 -5.00
C GLN A 364 -10.60 -26.82 -4.88
N LEU A 365 -11.04 -25.79 -4.15
CA LEU A 365 -10.10 -24.75 -3.71
C LEU A 365 -9.30 -25.35 -2.56
N GLY A 366 -7.98 -25.30 -2.69
CA GLY A 366 -7.04 -25.68 -1.65
C GLY A 366 -6.82 -24.55 -0.64
N GLN A 367 -5.72 -24.65 0.07
CA GLN A 367 -5.22 -23.67 1.03
C GLN A 367 -4.86 -22.35 0.35
N ARG A 368 -5.28 -21.24 0.98
CA ARG A 368 -4.87 -19.88 0.60
C ARG A 368 -3.53 -19.53 1.26
N ASN A 369 -2.64 -18.92 0.51
CA ASN A 369 -1.33 -18.44 0.95
C ASN A 369 -0.38 -19.51 1.50
N SER A 370 -0.55 -20.78 1.09
CA SER A 370 0.33 -21.87 1.54
C SER A 370 1.80 -21.57 1.21
N ALA A 371 2.66 -21.74 2.22
CA ALA A 371 4.12 -21.68 2.08
C ALA A 371 4.73 -23.05 1.76
N GLY A 372 3.91 -24.04 1.38
CA GLY A 372 4.33 -25.43 1.27
C GLY A 372 5.02 -25.83 -0.04
N SER A 373 5.24 -24.92 -1.00
CA SER A 373 5.93 -25.23 -2.25
C SER A 373 6.42 -23.97 -2.98
N ASP A 374 7.15 -24.12 -4.09
CA ASP A 374 7.86 -23.07 -4.83
C ASP A 374 6.97 -21.89 -5.29
N SER A 375 5.66 -22.10 -5.49
CA SER A 375 4.73 -21.01 -5.81
C SER A 375 4.73 -19.89 -4.78
N TYR A 376 5.04 -20.22 -3.52
CA TYR A 376 5.14 -19.22 -2.46
C TYR A 376 6.27 -18.23 -2.69
N ALA A 377 7.38 -18.68 -3.28
CA ALA A 377 8.51 -17.81 -3.62
C ALA A 377 8.09 -16.74 -4.65
N PHE A 378 7.35 -17.13 -5.68
CA PHE A 378 6.81 -16.20 -6.69
C PHE A 378 5.81 -15.22 -6.09
N TYR A 379 4.88 -15.72 -5.28
CA TYR A 379 3.94 -14.87 -4.55
C TYR A 379 4.67 -13.87 -3.63
N SER A 380 5.70 -14.31 -2.92
CA SER A 380 6.48 -13.44 -2.01
C SER A 380 7.15 -12.28 -2.74
N GLU A 381 7.44 -12.44 -4.03
CA GLU A 381 8.03 -11.40 -4.87
C GLU A 381 7.00 -10.52 -5.58
N GLY A 382 5.69 -10.81 -5.42
CA GLY A 382 4.58 -10.03 -5.97
C GLY A 382 4.00 -10.58 -7.28
N PHE A 383 4.39 -11.80 -7.69
CA PHE A 383 3.83 -12.45 -8.87
C PHE A 383 2.57 -13.24 -8.54
N ASP A 384 1.63 -13.29 -9.48
CA ASP A 384 0.48 -14.17 -9.35
C ASP A 384 0.91 -15.64 -9.46
N ALA A 385 0.36 -16.49 -8.59
CA ALA A 385 0.67 -17.91 -8.58
C ALA A 385 -0.55 -18.77 -8.21
N VAL A 386 -0.58 -20.00 -8.74
CA VAL A 386 -1.49 -21.08 -8.32
C VAL A 386 -0.70 -22.38 -8.21
N TYR A 387 -1.18 -23.30 -7.39
CA TYR A 387 -0.49 -24.54 -7.06
C TYR A 387 -1.49 -25.70 -7.10
N PHE A 388 -1.23 -26.68 -7.98
CA PHE A 388 -1.98 -27.92 -8.07
C PHE A 388 -1.40 -28.96 -7.12
N GLU A 389 -2.24 -29.49 -6.23
CA GLU A 389 -1.90 -30.50 -5.22
C GLU A 389 -2.97 -31.58 -5.20
N GLU A 390 -2.61 -32.76 -4.71
CA GLU A 390 -3.56 -33.77 -4.31
C GLU A 390 -4.39 -33.38 -3.08
N SER A 391 -5.70 -33.60 -3.18
CA SER A 391 -6.62 -33.26 -2.08
C SER A 391 -6.49 -34.20 -0.86
N ILE A 392 -6.02 -35.42 -1.08
CA ILE A 392 -5.77 -36.39 -0.01
C ILE A 392 -4.27 -36.58 0.07
N PHE A 393 -3.65 -35.96 1.09
CA PHE A 393 -2.21 -36.03 1.31
C PHE A 393 -1.74 -37.47 1.53
N THR A 394 -0.73 -37.89 0.76
CA THR A 394 -0.15 -39.24 0.85
C THR A 394 0.46 -39.53 2.23
N PRO A 395 0.26 -40.74 2.80
CA PRO A 395 0.93 -41.15 4.02
C PRO A 395 2.42 -41.50 3.81
N ASN A 396 2.87 -41.56 2.55
CA ASN A 396 4.25 -41.95 2.20
C ASN A 396 5.19 -40.75 2.01
N TYR A 397 4.70 -39.53 2.17
CA TYR A 397 5.44 -38.27 2.05
C TYR A 397 6.73 -38.29 2.88
N HIS A 398 7.85 -37.89 2.27
CA HIS A 398 9.19 -37.89 2.87
C HIS A 398 9.62 -39.25 3.47
N THR A 399 9.21 -40.36 2.84
CA THR A 399 9.62 -41.71 3.24
C THR A 399 10.23 -42.49 2.08
N ASP A 400 10.93 -43.59 2.41
CA ASP A 400 11.42 -44.55 1.41
C ASP A 400 10.29 -45.31 0.68
N LEU A 401 9.04 -45.13 1.10
CA LEU A 401 7.84 -45.70 0.49
C LEU A 401 7.15 -44.72 -0.48
N ASP A 402 7.70 -43.51 -0.68
CA ASP A 402 7.24 -42.65 -1.76
C ASP A 402 7.69 -43.22 -3.12
N LEU A 403 6.98 -44.25 -3.54
CA LEU A 403 7.26 -45.08 -4.70
C LEU A 403 6.13 -44.96 -5.72
N ILE A 404 6.46 -45.05 -6.99
CA ILE A 404 5.50 -45.01 -8.11
C ILE A 404 4.42 -46.09 -7.98
N THR A 405 4.72 -47.22 -7.32
CA THR A 405 3.75 -48.29 -7.05
C THR A 405 2.64 -47.87 -6.10
N ASN A 406 2.85 -46.80 -5.33
CA ASN A 406 1.85 -46.20 -4.43
C ASN A 406 1.14 -45.00 -5.08
N ALA A 407 1.56 -44.58 -6.28
CA ALA A 407 0.95 -43.48 -7.01
C ALA A 407 -0.18 -43.96 -7.94
N ASN A 408 -1.12 -43.08 -8.22
CA ASN A 408 -2.27 -43.26 -9.10
C ASN A 408 -2.03 -42.51 -10.42
N MET A 409 -1.44 -43.20 -11.40
CA MET A 409 -1.08 -42.59 -12.69
C MET A 409 -2.28 -42.05 -13.49
N SER A 410 -3.47 -42.64 -13.32
CA SER A 410 -4.69 -42.13 -13.96
C SER A 410 -5.14 -40.81 -13.34
N TYR A 411 -5.05 -40.67 -12.02
CA TYR A 411 -5.29 -39.41 -11.32
C TYR A 411 -4.26 -38.34 -11.76
N CYS A 412 -2.96 -38.68 -11.71
CA CYS A 412 -1.89 -37.77 -12.15
C CYS A 412 -2.09 -37.25 -13.59
N THR A 413 -2.50 -38.15 -14.51
CA THR A 413 -2.83 -37.79 -15.90
C THR A 413 -3.93 -36.73 -15.97
N GLU A 414 -4.97 -36.85 -15.15
CA GLU A 414 -6.10 -35.91 -15.14
C GLU A 414 -5.77 -34.57 -14.47
N VAL A 415 -4.84 -34.56 -13.50
CA VAL A 415 -4.25 -33.31 -12.96
C VAL A 415 -3.44 -32.58 -14.03
N ILE A 416 -2.58 -33.29 -14.76
CA ILE A 416 -1.75 -32.72 -15.83
C ILE A 416 -2.63 -32.16 -16.98
N LYS A 417 -3.74 -32.82 -17.31
CA LYS A 417 -4.72 -32.28 -18.28
C LYS A 417 -5.35 -30.97 -17.80
N ALA A 418 -5.81 -30.94 -16.55
CA ALA A 418 -6.40 -29.73 -15.98
C ALA A 418 -5.41 -28.56 -15.95
N SER A 419 -4.16 -28.82 -15.57
CA SER A 419 -3.12 -27.80 -15.58
C SER A 419 -2.77 -27.34 -17.00
N CYS A 420 -2.61 -28.25 -17.96
CA CYS A 420 -2.40 -27.91 -19.37
C CYS A 420 -3.50 -26.98 -19.89
N ALA A 421 -4.76 -27.30 -19.61
CA ALA A 421 -5.90 -26.45 -19.94
C ALA A 421 -5.84 -25.09 -19.25
N THR A 422 -5.41 -25.04 -17.99
CA THR A 422 -5.24 -23.81 -17.21
C THR A 422 -4.16 -22.91 -17.81
N ILE A 423 -2.99 -23.45 -18.15
CA ILE A 423 -1.88 -22.72 -18.80
C ILE A 423 -2.36 -22.08 -20.09
N ILE A 424 -3.02 -22.86 -20.95
CA ILE A 424 -3.51 -22.39 -22.24
C ILE A 424 -4.56 -21.30 -22.01
N THR A 425 -5.55 -21.55 -21.15
CA THR A 425 -6.64 -20.60 -20.88
C THR A 425 -6.11 -19.28 -20.32
N SER A 426 -5.26 -19.32 -19.30
CA SER A 426 -4.65 -18.13 -18.68
C SER A 426 -3.83 -17.30 -19.67
N SER A 427 -3.24 -17.92 -20.71
CA SER A 427 -2.49 -17.19 -21.74
C SER A 427 -3.34 -16.23 -22.58
N TYR A 428 -4.67 -16.41 -22.60
CA TYR A 428 -5.59 -15.50 -23.30
C TYR A 428 -5.99 -14.30 -22.45
N PHE A 429 -5.75 -14.31 -21.15
CA PHE A 429 -6.17 -13.23 -20.27
C PHE A 429 -5.17 -12.04 -20.32
N PRO A 430 -5.68 -10.80 -20.38
CA PRO A 430 -4.85 -9.61 -20.19
C PRO A 430 -4.14 -9.59 -18.83
N ALA A 431 -2.99 -8.92 -18.76
CA ALA A 431 -2.38 -8.62 -17.47
C ALA A 431 -3.21 -7.54 -16.74
N LYS A 432 -3.14 -7.54 -15.41
CA LYS A 432 -3.69 -6.47 -14.57
C LYS A 432 -3.10 -5.12 -14.97
N ILE A 433 -3.88 -4.05 -14.85
CA ILE A 433 -3.37 -2.70 -15.03
C ILE A 433 -2.35 -2.34 -13.93
N LYS A 434 -1.47 -1.38 -14.20
CA LYS A 434 -0.48 -0.86 -13.25
C LYS A 434 -0.74 0.62 -12.96
N ASN A 435 -0.32 1.08 -11.78
CA ASN A 435 -0.33 2.51 -11.41
C ASN A 435 -1.70 3.20 -11.49
N LEU A 436 -2.75 2.56 -10.93
CA LEU A 436 -4.09 3.16 -10.85
C LEU A 436 -4.08 4.45 -10.01
N SER A 437 -4.42 5.56 -10.65
CA SER A 437 -4.53 6.90 -10.09
C SER A 437 -5.97 7.40 -10.18
N VAL A 438 -6.45 7.99 -9.09
CA VAL A 438 -7.79 8.60 -8.99
C VAL A 438 -7.60 10.02 -8.46
N LYS A 439 -8.19 11.01 -9.11
CA LYS A 439 -8.04 12.44 -8.79
C LYS A 439 -9.38 13.15 -8.82
N ASP A 440 -9.54 14.15 -7.96
CA ASP A 440 -10.72 15.03 -7.97
C ASP A 440 -10.83 15.82 -9.27
N LEU A 441 -12.05 15.92 -9.80
CA LEU A 441 -12.44 16.91 -10.81
C LEU A 441 -13.30 18.01 -10.18
N PRO A 442 -13.37 19.20 -10.80
CA PRO A 442 -14.18 20.30 -10.28
C PRO A 442 -15.63 19.90 -10.00
N GLY A 443 -16.19 20.39 -8.88
CA GLY A 443 -17.59 20.19 -8.49
C GLY A 443 -17.84 19.01 -7.54
N GLY A 444 -16.86 18.14 -7.29
CA GLY A 444 -16.96 17.03 -6.33
C GLY A 444 -17.96 15.94 -6.72
N THR A 445 -18.40 15.91 -7.97
CA THR A 445 -19.33 14.90 -8.52
C THR A 445 -18.69 14.08 -9.62
N SER A 446 -17.38 14.24 -9.84
CA SER A 446 -16.64 13.52 -10.86
C SER A 446 -15.20 13.26 -10.42
N LEU A 447 -14.61 12.19 -10.96
CA LEU A 447 -13.22 11.79 -10.71
C LEU A 447 -12.52 11.49 -12.03
N ASN A 448 -11.27 11.93 -12.17
CA ASN A 448 -10.40 11.45 -13.24
C ASN A 448 -9.72 10.17 -12.76
N VAL A 449 -9.90 9.09 -13.51
CA VAL A 449 -9.32 7.77 -13.24
C VAL A 449 -8.35 7.47 -14.37
N SER A 450 -7.10 7.17 -14.04
CA SER A 450 -6.04 6.90 -15.02
C SER A 450 -5.09 5.81 -14.55
N TRP A 451 -4.40 5.15 -15.48
CA TRP A 451 -3.45 4.07 -15.20
C TRP A 451 -2.34 4.04 -16.24
N GLU A 452 -1.33 3.21 -16.02
CA GLU A 452 -0.28 2.97 -16.99
C GLU A 452 -0.84 2.23 -18.22
N LYS A 453 -0.55 2.76 -19.40
CA LYS A 453 -0.98 2.14 -20.66
C LYS A 453 -0.34 0.77 -20.83
N SER A 454 -1.15 -0.24 -21.18
CA SER A 454 -0.65 -1.58 -21.44
C SER A 454 0.26 -1.61 -22.67
N THR A 455 1.36 -2.36 -22.59
CA THR A 455 2.24 -2.67 -23.72
C THR A 455 1.71 -3.82 -24.58
N ASP A 456 0.72 -4.57 -24.09
CA ASP A 456 0.12 -5.70 -24.79
C ASP A 456 -0.75 -5.19 -25.97
N GLN A 457 -0.33 -5.49 -27.20
CA GLN A 457 -0.99 -5.05 -28.43
C GLN A 457 -2.37 -5.70 -28.66
N LEU A 458 -2.73 -6.72 -27.87
CA LEU A 458 -4.02 -7.39 -27.96
C LEU A 458 -5.12 -6.68 -27.16
N ILE A 459 -4.76 -5.70 -26.32
CA ILE A 459 -5.74 -4.94 -25.53
C ILE A 459 -6.64 -4.13 -26.46
N SER A 460 -7.94 -4.25 -26.24
CA SER A 460 -9.00 -3.51 -26.95
C SER A 460 -9.48 -2.27 -26.18
N GLY A 461 -9.32 -2.30 -24.85
CA GLY A 461 -9.66 -1.20 -23.96
C GLY A 461 -9.70 -1.67 -22.51
N TYR A 462 -10.47 -0.96 -21.70
CA TYR A 462 -10.54 -1.14 -20.25
C TYR A 462 -11.97 -1.00 -19.75
N ASN A 463 -12.36 -1.89 -18.83
CA ASN A 463 -13.60 -1.78 -18.07
C ASN A 463 -13.32 -1.04 -16.76
N ILE A 464 -14.22 -0.13 -16.40
CA ILE A 464 -14.16 0.66 -15.17
C ILE A 464 -15.42 0.39 -14.38
N TYR A 465 -15.23 -0.03 -13.15
CA TYR A 465 -16.27 -0.44 -12.23
C TYR A 465 -16.37 0.56 -11.09
N VAL A 466 -17.60 0.94 -10.73
CA VAL A 466 -17.86 1.93 -9.67
C VAL A 466 -18.86 1.34 -8.69
N GLY A 467 -18.48 1.37 -7.40
CA GLY A 467 -19.26 0.85 -6.29
C GLY A 467 -19.11 1.70 -5.03
N THR A 468 -19.99 1.52 -4.05
CA THR A 468 -19.85 2.11 -2.70
C THR A 468 -19.35 1.08 -1.69
N LYS A 469 -19.09 -0.16 -2.14
CA LYS A 469 -18.51 -1.24 -1.35
C LYS A 469 -17.48 -1.97 -2.22
N SER A 470 -16.33 -2.28 -1.64
CA SER A 470 -15.26 -3.04 -2.30
C SER A 470 -15.80 -4.30 -2.99
N GLY A 471 -15.39 -4.53 -4.23
CA GLY A 471 -15.78 -5.69 -5.04
C GLY A 471 -17.26 -5.73 -5.48
N THR A 472 -18.09 -4.76 -5.07
CA THR A 472 -19.51 -4.70 -5.42
C THR A 472 -19.81 -3.43 -6.19
N TYR A 473 -20.00 -3.56 -7.50
CA TYR A 473 -20.14 -2.43 -8.41
C TYR A 473 -21.55 -2.31 -8.97
N TYR A 474 -22.09 -1.10 -8.98
CA TYR A 474 -23.42 -0.81 -9.54
C TYR A 474 -23.36 -0.13 -10.92
N LYS A 475 -22.17 0.32 -11.35
CA LYS A 475 -21.93 0.99 -12.63
C LYS A 475 -20.66 0.44 -13.28
N GLN A 476 -20.75 0.13 -14.57
CA GLN A 476 -19.63 -0.27 -15.42
C GLN A 476 -19.53 0.70 -16.61
N LEU A 477 -18.31 1.12 -16.92
CA LEU A 477 -17.95 1.98 -18.05
C LEU A 477 -16.86 1.31 -18.88
N PHE A 478 -16.67 1.78 -20.10
CA PHE A 478 -15.62 1.30 -21.00
C PHE A 478 -14.87 2.47 -21.63
N THR A 479 -13.56 2.34 -21.82
CA THR A 479 -12.73 3.27 -22.58
C THR A 479 -11.64 2.53 -23.34
N ALA A 480 -11.26 3.04 -24.51
CA ALA A 480 -10.08 2.58 -25.25
C ALA A 480 -8.78 3.26 -24.78
N GLU A 481 -8.91 4.38 -24.05
CA GLU A 481 -7.78 5.14 -23.51
C GLU A 481 -7.36 4.61 -22.13
N ASN A 482 -6.18 4.99 -21.65
CA ASN A 482 -5.71 4.64 -20.30
C ASN A 482 -6.22 5.60 -19.21
N TYR A 483 -7.33 6.30 -19.49
CA TYR A 483 -8.01 7.18 -18.55
C TYR A 483 -9.50 7.32 -18.89
N ILE A 484 -10.30 7.70 -17.89
CA ILE A 484 -11.71 8.08 -18.04
C ILE A 484 -12.11 9.06 -16.92
N ASP A 485 -13.03 9.97 -17.22
CA ASP A 485 -13.72 10.76 -16.20
C ASP A 485 -14.99 10.03 -15.76
N VAL A 486 -15.05 9.65 -14.49
CA VAL A 486 -16.22 9.02 -13.87
C VAL A 486 -17.11 10.11 -13.32
N THR A 487 -18.31 10.26 -13.88
CA THR A 487 -19.31 11.26 -13.50
C THR A 487 -20.44 10.69 -12.64
N ASP A 488 -21.35 11.56 -12.19
CA ASP A 488 -22.57 11.24 -11.43
C ASP A 488 -22.27 10.66 -10.04
N LEU A 489 -21.21 11.16 -9.41
CA LEU A 489 -20.82 10.81 -8.06
C LEU A 489 -21.41 11.82 -7.05
N LEU A 490 -21.53 11.39 -5.80
CA LEU A 490 -21.95 12.23 -4.69
C LEU A 490 -20.73 12.77 -3.94
N ASN A 491 -20.66 14.09 -3.79
CA ASN A 491 -19.64 14.77 -3.02
C ASN A 491 -19.57 14.22 -1.58
N GLY A 492 -18.37 13.88 -1.12
CA GLY A 492 -18.12 13.37 0.23
C GLY A 492 -18.52 11.90 0.45
N THR A 493 -18.92 11.17 -0.59
CA THR A 493 -19.26 9.74 -0.48
C THR A 493 -18.08 8.86 -0.86
N GLN A 494 -17.78 7.82 -0.08
CA GLN A 494 -16.72 6.88 -0.44
C GLN A 494 -17.12 5.98 -1.61
N TYR A 495 -16.28 5.94 -2.62
CA TYR A 495 -16.39 5.06 -3.78
C TYR A 495 -15.21 4.11 -3.88
N PHE A 496 -15.46 2.97 -4.50
CA PHE A 496 -14.48 1.98 -4.91
C PHE A 496 -14.48 1.95 -6.43
N ILE A 497 -13.33 2.27 -7.01
CA ILE A 497 -13.11 2.36 -8.45
C ILE A 497 -12.22 1.19 -8.87
N GLY A 498 -12.82 0.21 -9.55
CA GLY A 498 -12.15 -0.93 -10.15
C GLY A 498 -11.80 -0.66 -11.62
N VAL A 499 -10.65 -1.13 -12.09
CA VAL A 499 -10.26 -1.09 -13.50
C VAL A 499 -9.66 -2.42 -13.92
N SER A 500 -10.06 -2.92 -15.09
CA SER A 500 -9.50 -4.13 -15.72
C SER A 500 -9.22 -3.88 -17.19
N ALA A 501 -8.28 -4.64 -17.75
CA ALA A 501 -7.97 -4.62 -19.18
C ALA A 501 -8.77 -5.71 -19.90
N ILE A 502 -9.28 -5.41 -21.10
CA ILE A 502 -10.01 -6.37 -21.94
C ILE A 502 -9.38 -6.47 -23.33
N ASN A 503 -9.17 -7.69 -23.82
CA ASN A 503 -8.63 -7.91 -25.17
C ASN A 503 -9.72 -8.02 -26.24
N LYS A 504 -9.29 -8.10 -27.51
CA LYS A 504 -10.17 -8.21 -28.68
C LYS A 504 -11.07 -9.45 -28.69
N ASP A 505 -10.67 -10.49 -27.97
CA ASP A 505 -11.40 -11.76 -27.87
C ASP A 505 -12.40 -11.75 -26.68
N GLY A 506 -12.46 -10.64 -25.92
CA GLY A 506 -13.39 -10.47 -24.80
C GLY A 506 -12.90 -10.99 -23.45
N TYR A 507 -11.65 -11.46 -23.36
CA TYR A 507 -11.05 -11.86 -22.08
C TYR A 507 -10.63 -10.64 -21.28
N GLU A 508 -10.91 -10.66 -19.98
CA GLU A 508 -10.72 -9.53 -19.07
C GLU A 508 -9.80 -9.90 -17.91
N SER A 509 -8.81 -9.04 -17.61
CA SER A 509 -7.92 -9.23 -16.46
C SER A 509 -8.68 -9.18 -15.13
N SER A 510 -8.01 -9.56 -14.03
CA SER A 510 -8.47 -9.17 -12.70
C SER A 510 -8.63 -7.65 -12.59
N VAL A 511 -9.59 -7.24 -11.77
CA VAL A 511 -9.85 -5.84 -11.46
C VAL A 511 -8.80 -5.33 -10.47
N VAL A 512 -8.23 -4.16 -10.73
CA VAL A 512 -7.41 -3.40 -9.78
C VAL A 512 -8.28 -2.30 -9.22
N GLU A 513 -8.42 -2.22 -7.90
CA GLU A 513 -9.40 -1.34 -7.26
C GLU A 513 -8.78 -0.35 -6.27
N LYS A 514 -9.20 0.91 -6.32
CA LYS A 514 -8.82 1.96 -5.38
C LYS A 514 -10.05 2.62 -4.75
N SER A 515 -10.02 2.85 -3.44
CA SER A 515 -11.05 3.65 -2.78
C SER A 515 -10.74 5.14 -2.89
N TYR A 516 -11.78 5.98 -3.01
CA TYR A 516 -11.63 7.43 -3.13
C TYR A 516 -12.92 8.15 -2.70
N ILE A 517 -12.79 9.34 -2.12
CA ILE A 517 -13.93 10.21 -1.75
C ILE A 517 -13.85 11.48 -2.60
N PRO A 518 -14.69 11.66 -3.65
CA PRO A 518 -14.73 12.89 -4.43
C PRO A 518 -15.12 14.07 -3.53
N PHE A 519 -14.44 15.20 -3.71
CA PHE A 519 -14.67 16.37 -2.88
C PHE A 519 -14.73 17.67 -3.71
N ASN A 520 -15.68 18.53 -3.36
CA ASN A 520 -15.86 19.86 -3.94
C ASN A 520 -15.20 20.90 -3.03
N PHE A 521 -14.07 21.43 -3.49
CA PHE A 521 -13.31 22.44 -2.77
C PHE A 521 -13.89 23.82 -3.01
N LYS A 522 -14.65 24.35 -2.04
CA LYS A 522 -15.26 25.69 -2.15
C LYS A 522 -14.29 26.81 -1.81
N LEU A 523 -13.42 26.58 -0.82
CA LEU A 523 -12.40 27.53 -0.36
C LEU A 523 -12.95 28.94 -0.06
N ASP A 524 -14.19 29.04 0.46
CA ASP A 524 -14.94 30.29 0.63
C ASP A 524 -15.27 30.64 2.09
N LYS A 525 -14.83 29.83 3.06
CA LYS A 525 -15.07 30.07 4.50
C LYS A 525 -14.01 30.93 5.21
N GLY A 526 -12.99 31.40 4.49
CA GLY A 526 -11.86 32.11 5.09
C GLY A 526 -10.87 31.16 5.74
N VAL A 527 -10.51 31.44 7.00
CA VAL A 527 -9.39 30.80 7.69
C VAL A 527 -9.88 29.70 8.63
N LEU A 528 -9.30 28.51 8.54
CA LEU A 528 -9.44 27.44 9.53
C LEU A 528 -8.21 27.41 10.43
N ILE A 529 -8.42 27.50 11.74
CA ILE A 529 -7.41 27.23 12.75
C ILE A 529 -7.49 25.74 13.07
N VAL A 530 -6.39 25.02 12.87
CA VAL A 530 -6.27 23.61 13.25
C VAL A 530 -5.31 23.55 14.42
N ASP A 531 -5.86 23.15 15.56
CA ASP A 531 -5.10 22.98 16.78
C ASP A 531 -4.65 21.52 16.96
N GLU A 532 -3.33 21.32 17.03
CA GLU A 532 -2.65 20.05 17.33
C GLU A 532 -2.07 20.02 18.76
N THR A 533 -2.33 21.04 19.58
CA THR A 533 -1.82 21.15 20.95
C THR A 533 -2.32 20.00 21.82
N GLY A 534 -1.45 19.45 22.66
CA GLY A 534 -1.84 18.52 23.70
C GLY A 534 -2.14 19.26 25.00
N ASP A 535 -3.27 18.96 25.65
CA ASP A 535 -3.72 19.61 26.89
C ASP A 535 -2.63 19.63 27.99
N GLY A 536 -1.96 20.77 28.14
CA GLY A 536 -1.02 20.99 29.22
C GLY A 536 -1.72 21.35 30.54
N ASN A 537 -0.91 21.67 31.55
CA ASN A 537 -1.39 21.99 32.90
C ASN A 537 -1.23 23.47 33.27
N GLY A 538 -0.94 24.33 32.29
CA GLY A 538 -0.75 25.78 32.48
C GLY A 538 0.56 26.15 33.16
N THR A 539 1.51 25.22 33.25
CA THR A 539 2.87 25.55 33.74
C THR A 539 3.72 26.11 32.61
N ILE A 540 4.78 26.84 32.94
CA ILE A 540 5.72 27.40 31.96
C ILE A 540 6.26 26.30 31.03
N MET A 541 6.15 26.52 29.71
CA MET A 541 6.43 25.55 28.63
C MET A 541 5.44 24.37 28.54
N ASN A 542 4.25 24.49 29.13
CA ASN A 542 3.19 23.48 29.09
C ASN A 542 1.80 24.15 29.21
N PRO A 543 1.41 24.99 28.25
CA PRO A 543 0.18 25.79 28.31
C PRO A 543 -1.07 24.92 28.28
N THR A 544 -2.18 25.42 28.80
CA THR A 544 -3.48 24.75 28.64
C THR A 544 -4.07 25.03 27.25
N ASP A 545 -4.97 24.15 26.80
CA ASP A 545 -5.83 24.32 25.61
C ASP A 545 -6.43 25.74 25.54
N ASP A 546 -7.15 26.14 26.60
CA ASP A 546 -7.76 27.47 26.75
C ASP A 546 -6.78 28.66 26.59
N GLU A 547 -5.50 28.48 26.95
CA GLU A 547 -4.49 29.55 26.82
C GLU A 547 -4.02 29.70 25.37
N VAL A 548 -3.92 28.58 24.66
CA VAL A 548 -3.51 28.53 23.26
C VAL A 548 -4.64 28.99 22.35
N ASP A 549 -5.86 28.51 22.56
CA ASP A 549 -7.06 28.93 21.83
C ASP A 549 -7.25 30.44 21.92
N LYS A 550 -7.21 30.97 23.15
CA LYS A 550 -7.32 32.42 23.38
C LYS A 550 -6.22 33.20 22.67
N PHE A 551 -4.99 32.68 22.68
CA PHE A 551 -3.88 33.33 22.00
C PHE A 551 -4.15 33.40 20.50
N TYR A 552 -4.42 32.29 19.82
CA TYR A 552 -4.66 32.28 18.37
C TYR A 552 -5.92 33.03 17.96
N PHE A 553 -6.98 32.97 18.76
CA PHE A 553 -8.18 33.79 18.56
C PHE A 553 -7.85 35.29 18.56
N GLU A 554 -6.99 35.76 19.47
CA GLU A 554 -6.57 37.15 19.54
C GLU A 554 -5.61 37.56 18.41
N LEU A 555 -4.76 36.63 17.92
CA LEU A 555 -3.89 36.86 16.75
C LEU A 555 -4.72 37.04 15.47
N LEU A 556 -5.77 36.23 15.32
CA LEU A 556 -6.59 36.16 14.11
C LEU A 556 -7.86 37.00 14.19
N ASN A 557 -8.02 37.77 15.26
CA ASN A 557 -9.13 38.70 15.40
C ASN A 557 -9.13 39.73 14.25
N GLY A 558 -10.23 39.75 13.50
CA GLY A 558 -10.39 40.54 12.27
C GLY A 558 -10.45 39.70 10.99
N PHE A 559 -10.20 38.39 11.04
CA PHE A 559 -10.42 37.46 9.94
C PHE A 559 -11.71 36.64 10.14
N SER A 560 -12.26 36.09 9.05
CA SER A 560 -13.32 35.08 9.12
C SER A 560 -12.68 33.75 9.53
N ILE A 561 -12.76 33.41 10.81
CA ILE A 561 -12.14 32.22 11.38
C ILE A 561 -13.14 31.13 11.73
N SER A 562 -12.69 29.89 11.65
CA SER A 562 -13.29 28.74 12.32
C SER A 562 -12.18 27.94 12.98
N GLU A 563 -12.54 27.11 13.95
CA GLU A 563 -11.60 26.35 14.75
C GLU A 563 -11.90 24.85 14.64
N LEU A 564 -10.84 24.06 14.63
CA LEU A 564 -10.90 22.61 14.67
C LEU A 564 -9.81 22.12 15.61
N ASP A 565 -10.25 21.53 16.72
CA ASP A 565 -9.38 20.73 17.57
C ASP A 565 -9.18 19.37 16.94
N ALA A 566 -7.94 19.12 16.52
CA ALA A 566 -7.62 17.94 15.78
C ALA A 566 -7.42 16.71 16.69
N SER A 567 -7.10 16.92 17.97
CA SER A 567 -7.02 15.86 18.99
C SER A 567 -8.41 15.27 19.32
N LYS A 568 -9.44 16.13 19.29
CA LYS A 568 -10.85 15.75 19.53
C LYS A 568 -11.58 15.33 18.25
N THR A 569 -10.95 15.45 17.08
CA THR A 569 -11.56 15.09 15.79
C THR A 569 -11.35 13.61 15.44
N ALA A 570 -12.43 12.84 15.45
CA ALA A 570 -12.37 11.39 15.19
C ALA A 570 -11.78 11.02 13.82
N ASN A 571 -12.06 11.80 12.76
CA ASN A 571 -11.58 11.57 11.40
C ASN A 571 -11.21 12.89 10.73
N LEU A 572 -9.96 13.31 10.85
CA LEU A 572 -9.43 14.46 10.13
C LEU A 572 -9.15 14.08 8.68
N ASN A 573 -9.77 14.77 7.72
CA ASN A 573 -9.65 14.50 6.28
C ASN A 573 -9.97 15.76 5.45
N VAL A 574 -10.00 15.62 4.13
CA VAL A 574 -10.25 16.72 3.19
C VAL A 574 -11.55 17.50 3.46
N SER A 575 -12.59 16.86 4.02
CA SER A 575 -13.87 17.51 4.29
C SER A 575 -13.80 18.56 5.39
N ASN A 576 -12.82 18.42 6.30
CA ASN A 576 -12.54 19.40 7.34
C ASN A 576 -11.86 20.64 6.75
N LEU A 577 -11.00 20.47 5.74
CA LEU A 577 -10.13 21.52 5.19
C LEU A 577 -10.73 22.24 3.98
N GLY A 578 -11.33 21.50 3.04
CA GLY A 578 -11.57 21.95 1.66
C GLY A 578 -12.62 23.04 1.46
N ASN A 579 -13.26 23.54 2.53
CA ASN A 579 -14.13 24.71 2.46
C ASN A 579 -13.40 26.02 2.82
N TYR A 580 -12.18 25.98 3.33
CA TYR A 580 -11.45 27.15 3.83
C TYR A 580 -10.37 27.57 2.84
N SER A 581 -10.26 28.87 2.56
CA SER A 581 -9.24 29.41 1.66
C SER A 581 -7.83 29.25 2.24
N THR A 582 -7.71 29.32 3.57
CA THR A 582 -6.44 29.13 4.28
C THR A 582 -6.63 28.25 5.50
N VAL A 583 -5.71 27.31 5.70
CA VAL A 583 -5.57 26.53 6.93
C VAL A 583 -4.35 27.07 7.70
N VAL A 584 -4.55 27.49 8.94
CA VAL A 584 -3.49 27.81 9.90
C VAL A 584 -3.39 26.64 10.85
N TRP A 585 -2.35 25.85 10.65
CA TRP A 585 -2.06 24.69 11.46
C TRP A 585 -1.00 25.05 12.51
N HIS A 586 -1.34 24.89 13.78
CA HIS A 586 -0.40 25.11 14.85
C HIS A 586 -0.25 23.90 15.77
N GLY A 587 0.96 23.74 16.28
CA GLY A 587 1.27 22.76 17.30
C GLY A 587 2.46 23.22 18.13
N ASP A 588 2.30 23.18 19.45
CA ASP A 588 3.34 23.54 20.40
C ASP A 588 3.84 22.34 21.22
N ASP A 589 3.35 21.13 20.90
CA ASP A 589 3.86 19.87 21.42
C ASP A 589 5.20 19.49 20.75
N THR A 590 6.08 18.89 21.53
CA THR A 590 7.37 18.34 21.09
C THR A 590 7.37 16.80 21.03
N GLN A 591 6.32 16.16 21.57
CA GLN A 591 6.23 14.72 21.75
C GLN A 591 5.36 14.05 20.67
N ASN A 592 4.14 14.54 20.40
CA ASN A 592 3.24 13.95 19.41
C ASN A 592 3.04 14.86 18.19
N LEU A 593 3.77 14.55 17.10
CA LEU A 593 3.73 15.28 15.81
C LEU A 593 3.31 14.35 14.66
N THR A 594 2.45 13.35 14.91
CA THR A 594 2.18 12.29 13.92
C THR A 594 0.92 12.53 13.10
N MET A 595 0.10 13.52 13.45
CA MET A 595 -1.22 13.69 12.86
C MET A 595 -1.16 14.11 11.40
N LEU A 596 -0.31 15.07 11.07
CA LEU A 596 -0.10 15.54 9.70
C LEU A 596 0.48 14.46 8.77
N GLN A 597 1.23 13.51 9.31
CA GLN A 597 1.73 12.35 8.55
C GLN A 597 0.56 11.51 8.03
N ASN A 598 -0.48 11.32 8.85
CA ASN A 598 -1.62 10.46 8.52
C ASN A 598 -2.58 11.06 7.49
N ILE A 599 -2.57 12.39 7.33
CA ILE A 599 -3.49 13.10 6.42
C ILE A 599 -2.76 13.77 5.25
N GLN A 600 -1.50 13.42 5.01
CA GLN A 600 -0.66 14.08 4.01
C GLN A 600 -1.31 14.09 2.62
N GLU A 601 -1.97 13.00 2.21
CA GLU A 601 -2.69 12.94 0.93
C GLU A 601 -3.87 13.90 0.86
N ASP A 602 -4.62 14.09 1.95
CA ASP A 602 -5.71 15.06 2.00
C ASP A 602 -5.20 16.51 1.99
N VAL A 603 -4.06 16.78 2.63
CA VAL A 603 -3.37 18.07 2.54
C VAL A 603 -2.88 18.32 1.10
N LYS A 604 -2.30 17.31 0.42
CA LYS A 604 -1.93 17.40 -1.00
C LYS A 604 -3.15 17.76 -1.85
N ARG A 605 -4.29 17.10 -1.62
CA ARG A 605 -5.54 17.37 -2.35
C ARG A 605 -6.03 18.79 -2.12
N TYR A 606 -6.05 19.24 -0.86
CA TYR A 606 -6.42 20.60 -0.47
C TYR A 606 -5.56 21.67 -1.16
N LEU A 607 -4.23 21.55 -1.07
CA LEU A 607 -3.30 22.47 -1.74
C LEU A 607 -3.45 22.41 -3.26
N ASN A 608 -3.62 21.23 -3.84
CA ASN A 608 -3.85 21.08 -5.28
C ASN A 608 -5.18 21.69 -5.76
N ALA A 609 -6.16 21.86 -4.88
CA ALA A 609 -7.41 22.54 -5.19
C ALA A 609 -7.32 24.07 -5.05
N GLY A 610 -6.19 24.60 -4.57
CA GLY A 610 -5.94 26.03 -4.40
C GLY A 610 -6.04 26.54 -2.97
N GLY A 611 -6.19 25.65 -1.99
CA GLY A 611 -6.11 26.00 -0.59
C GLY A 611 -4.70 26.44 -0.19
N ASN A 612 -4.60 27.30 0.84
CA ASN A 612 -3.33 27.78 1.36
C ASN A 612 -3.04 27.20 2.74
N LEU A 613 -1.75 27.06 3.09
CA LEU A 613 -1.35 26.48 4.38
C LEU A 613 -0.33 27.37 5.10
N ILE A 614 -0.64 27.75 6.34
CA ILE A 614 0.36 28.22 7.29
C ILE A 614 0.61 27.08 8.28
N TYR A 615 1.85 26.65 8.44
CA TYR A 615 2.25 25.75 9.52
C TYR A 615 3.19 26.48 10.47
N VAL A 616 2.84 26.50 11.75
CA VAL A 616 3.66 27.07 12.82
C VAL A 616 3.79 26.09 13.98
N GLY A 617 5.00 25.62 14.24
CA GLY A 617 5.19 24.65 15.30
C GLY A 617 6.60 24.09 15.39
N TYR A 618 6.81 23.21 16.36
CA TYR A 618 8.07 22.50 16.49
C TYR A 618 8.24 21.46 15.37
N GLN A 619 9.44 21.40 14.81
CA GLN A 619 9.87 20.29 13.93
C GLN A 619 8.90 19.95 12.77
N PRO A 620 8.54 20.91 11.89
CA PRO A 620 7.69 20.65 10.71
C PRO A 620 8.08 19.42 9.88
N THR A 621 9.37 19.13 9.70
CA THR A 621 9.79 17.95 8.92
C THR A 621 9.43 16.64 9.61
N LYS A 622 9.48 16.62 10.95
CA LYS A 622 8.96 15.52 11.76
C LYS A 622 7.43 15.47 11.70
N ALA A 623 6.75 16.62 11.73
CA ALA A 623 5.29 16.68 11.69
C ALA A 623 4.68 16.12 10.40
N PHE A 624 5.23 16.48 9.24
CA PHE A 624 4.68 16.06 7.95
C PHE A 624 5.25 14.75 7.39
N SER A 625 6.43 14.33 7.82
CA SER A 625 7.13 13.20 7.21
C SER A 625 7.86 12.28 8.18
N GLY A 626 7.66 12.46 9.50
CA GLY A 626 8.27 11.59 10.50
C GLY A 626 9.79 11.66 10.54
N ASN A 627 10.39 12.75 10.05
CA ASN A 627 11.83 12.89 10.02
C ASN A 627 12.45 12.87 11.43
N THR A 628 13.36 11.94 11.65
CA THR A 628 14.12 11.77 12.90
C THR A 628 15.63 11.86 12.69
N ILE A 629 16.08 12.02 11.44
CA ILE A 629 17.51 12.05 11.07
C ILE A 629 17.88 13.49 10.72
N TYR A 630 19.04 13.94 11.22
CA TYR A 630 19.55 15.30 10.99
C TYR A 630 21.08 15.28 10.79
N PRO A 631 21.62 16.07 9.85
CA PRO A 631 20.88 16.82 8.83
C PRO A 631 20.22 15.89 7.80
N SER A 632 19.10 16.33 7.23
CA SER A 632 18.38 15.60 6.17
C SER A 632 18.18 16.46 4.94
N LEU A 633 18.13 15.79 3.77
CA LEU A 633 17.87 16.39 2.46
C LEU A 633 16.59 15.78 1.88
N PHE A 634 15.83 16.62 1.18
CA PHE A 634 14.60 16.25 0.47
C PHE A 634 14.73 16.64 -1.00
N PHE A 635 14.12 15.86 -1.88
CA PHE A 635 14.27 15.94 -3.33
C PHE A 635 12.92 16.05 -4.05
N PRO A 636 12.88 16.46 -5.33
CA PRO A 636 11.64 16.44 -6.12
C PRO A 636 10.94 15.08 -6.05
N GLY A 637 9.64 15.10 -5.76
CA GLY A 637 8.83 13.91 -5.45
C GLY A 637 8.51 13.75 -3.95
N ASP A 638 9.32 14.33 -3.06
CA ASP A 638 9.03 14.36 -1.62
C ASP A 638 7.98 15.43 -1.31
N PHE A 639 7.06 15.13 -0.39
CA PHE A 639 6.03 16.10 0.02
C PHE A 639 6.63 17.40 0.56
N LEU A 640 7.67 17.31 1.40
CA LEU A 640 8.34 18.46 1.98
C LEU A 640 8.95 19.36 0.89
N TYR A 641 9.53 18.77 -0.14
CA TYR A 641 10.11 19.52 -1.26
C TYR A 641 9.04 20.13 -2.17
N ASP A 642 8.05 19.33 -2.58
CA ASP A 642 7.08 19.74 -3.61
C ASP A 642 5.97 20.66 -3.06
N TYR A 643 5.52 20.45 -1.82
CA TYR A 643 4.39 21.17 -1.23
C TYR A 643 4.80 22.20 -0.20
N LEU A 644 5.81 21.91 0.63
CA LEU A 644 6.29 22.87 1.65
C LEU A 644 7.54 23.64 1.21
N SER A 645 8.11 23.30 0.05
CA SER A 645 9.34 23.89 -0.47
C SER A 645 10.55 23.78 0.46
N ILE A 646 10.66 22.72 1.26
CA ILE A 646 11.78 22.45 2.16
C ILE A 646 12.72 21.42 1.51
N GLU A 647 13.97 21.80 1.24
CA GLU A 647 14.98 20.89 0.68
C GLU A 647 15.96 20.33 1.71
N LYS A 648 16.08 21.00 2.86
CA LYS A 648 17.06 20.64 3.89
C LYS A 648 16.56 21.01 5.27
N THR A 649 16.87 20.14 6.24
CA THR A 649 16.70 20.40 7.67
C THR A 649 17.95 20.02 8.45
N ASP A 650 18.17 20.69 9.58
CA ASP A 650 19.17 20.38 10.59
C ASP A 650 18.60 20.69 11.97
N HIS A 651 19.04 19.97 13.00
CA HIS A 651 18.53 20.11 14.36
C HIS A 651 19.56 19.67 15.39
N ILE A 652 19.82 20.53 16.37
CA ILE A 652 20.72 20.24 17.49
C ILE A 652 19.90 20.32 18.78
N PHE A 653 19.68 19.17 19.44
CA PHE A 653 18.80 19.09 20.62
C PHE A 653 19.13 20.07 21.77
N GLY A 654 20.41 20.44 21.93
CA GLY A 654 20.81 21.40 22.96
C GLY A 654 20.89 22.84 22.51
N SER A 655 20.57 23.17 21.25
CA SER A 655 20.57 24.55 20.78
C SER A 655 19.49 25.36 21.49
N ARG A 656 19.75 26.65 21.65
CA ARG A 656 18.86 27.59 22.32
C ARG A 656 18.47 28.71 21.37
N PHE A 657 17.18 28.89 21.16
CA PHE A 657 16.60 29.84 20.23
C PHE A 657 16.08 31.06 21.01
N SER A 658 16.58 32.25 20.70
CA SER A 658 16.11 33.50 21.32
C SER A 658 15.11 34.27 20.47
N GLY A 659 15.07 33.98 19.18
CA GLY A 659 14.27 34.72 18.21
C GLY A 659 14.62 34.33 16.77
N ALA A 660 13.90 34.91 15.83
CA ALA A 660 14.15 34.79 14.42
C ALA A 660 14.31 36.17 13.79
N ILE A 661 15.45 36.39 13.14
CA ILE A 661 15.73 37.62 12.39
C ILE A 661 15.18 37.46 10.98
N LYS A 662 14.47 38.45 10.47
CA LYS A 662 13.95 38.40 9.10
C LYS A 662 15.08 38.28 8.09
N GLU A 663 14.92 37.39 7.13
CA GLU A 663 15.87 37.24 6.01
C GLU A 663 15.37 37.97 4.77
N THR A 664 14.10 37.76 4.41
CA THR A 664 13.48 38.35 3.22
C THR A 664 12.00 38.68 3.48
N GLY A 665 11.42 39.60 2.69
CA GLY A 665 9.99 39.92 2.74
C GLY A 665 9.61 41.05 3.73
N PRO A 666 8.30 41.35 3.84
CA PRO A 666 7.78 42.45 4.66
C PRO A 666 7.65 42.08 6.15
N TYR A 667 8.36 41.06 6.61
CA TYR A 667 8.22 40.54 7.97
C TYR A 667 8.96 41.39 9.01
N ASN A 668 8.53 41.29 10.27
CA ASN A 668 9.27 41.80 11.43
C ASN A 668 10.08 40.67 12.06
N ASP A 669 11.12 41.04 12.80
CA ASP A 669 11.86 40.08 13.64
C ASP A 669 10.92 39.51 14.72
N LEU A 670 11.16 38.26 15.12
CA LEU A 670 10.37 37.55 16.11
C LEU A 670 11.23 37.27 17.33
N SER A 671 10.78 37.71 18.50
CA SER A 671 11.47 37.55 19.78
C SER A 671 10.73 36.53 20.65
N VAL A 672 11.47 35.65 21.30
CA VAL A 672 10.90 34.71 22.28
C VAL A 672 10.35 35.49 23.48
N ASP A 673 9.12 35.16 23.88
CA ASP A 673 8.51 35.68 25.09
C ASP A 673 9.15 35.04 26.33
N SER A 674 10.02 35.82 26.99
CA SER A 674 10.71 35.37 28.20
C SER A 674 9.78 34.96 29.35
N THR A 675 8.52 35.40 29.36
CA THR A 675 7.54 35.03 30.40
C THR A 675 6.99 33.62 30.21
N LYS A 676 7.09 33.07 28.99
CA LYS A 676 6.61 31.72 28.64
C LYS A 676 7.73 30.68 28.61
N THR A 677 8.95 31.08 29.00
CA THR A 677 10.14 30.23 28.98
C THR A 677 10.81 30.13 30.35
N LYS A 678 11.80 29.23 30.49
CA LYS A 678 12.42 28.90 31.77
C LYS A 678 13.76 29.61 31.94
N SER A 679 14.06 30.05 33.16
CA SER A 679 15.39 30.60 33.50
C SER A 679 16.51 29.57 33.31
N SER A 680 16.21 28.28 33.42
CA SER A 680 17.17 27.17 33.16
C SER A 680 17.62 27.08 31.71
N THR A 681 16.90 27.70 30.77
CA THR A 681 17.31 27.84 29.38
C THR A 681 17.75 29.27 29.05
N GLU A 682 17.98 30.11 30.07
CA GLU A 682 18.22 31.55 29.92
C GLU A 682 17.11 32.25 29.12
N PHE A 683 15.87 31.80 29.33
CA PHE A 683 14.67 32.31 28.68
C PHE A 683 14.69 32.18 27.15
N GLN A 684 15.30 31.10 26.65
CA GLN A 684 15.35 30.70 25.24
C GLN A 684 14.60 29.38 25.02
N LEU A 685 14.07 29.17 23.81
CA LEU A 685 13.42 27.92 23.41
C LEU A 685 14.45 26.86 23.01
N LYS A 686 14.02 25.60 23.02
CA LYS A 686 14.79 24.44 22.52
C LYS A 686 13.98 23.74 21.44
N ASN A 687 14.59 22.75 20.79
CA ASN A 687 13.95 21.89 19.78
C ASN A 687 13.43 22.61 18.53
N ILE A 688 13.98 23.79 18.23
CA ILE A 688 13.73 24.49 16.98
C ILE A 688 14.66 23.87 15.93
N GLU A 689 14.09 23.27 14.89
CA GLU A 689 14.86 22.82 13.74
C GLU A 689 15.07 23.97 12.75
N SER A 690 16.11 23.83 11.93
CA SER A 690 16.28 24.65 10.76
C SER A 690 15.53 24.03 9.57
N ILE A 691 14.96 24.87 8.72
CA ILE A 691 14.36 24.48 7.45
C ILE A 691 14.84 25.43 6.36
N SER A 692 15.41 24.88 5.31
CA SER A 692 15.92 25.65 4.16
C SER A 692 15.06 25.42 2.93
N ALA A 693 14.80 26.51 2.23
CA ALA A 693 13.96 26.53 1.05
C ALA A 693 14.62 25.81 -0.13
N SER A 694 13.83 24.98 -0.81
CA SER A 694 14.10 24.48 -2.15
C SER A 694 14.05 25.58 -3.19
N ALA A 695 14.36 25.25 -4.44
CA ALA A 695 14.21 26.16 -5.58
C ALA A 695 12.78 26.70 -5.78
N ASN A 696 11.76 26.06 -5.20
CA ASN A 696 10.35 26.49 -5.30
C ASN A 696 9.95 27.52 -4.24
N GLY A 697 10.78 27.73 -3.21
CA GLY A 697 10.47 28.58 -2.08
C GLY A 697 11.54 29.64 -1.80
N LYS A 698 11.37 30.34 -0.68
CA LYS A 698 12.33 31.32 -0.15
C LYS A 698 12.45 31.20 1.36
N ASN A 699 13.67 31.35 1.88
CA ASN A 699 13.87 31.51 3.31
C ASN A 699 13.35 32.88 3.76
N ILE A 700 12.65 32.91 4.89
CA ILE A 700 12.04 34.13 5.42
C ILE A 700 12.61 34.55 6.77
N TYR A 701 13.24 33.63 7.50
CA TYR A 701 13.74 33.85 8.85
C TYR A 701 15.01 33.07 9.13
N ILE A 702 15.93 33.70 9.86
CA ILE A 702 17.18 33.13 10.33
C ILE A 702 17.12 32.92 11.85
N TYR A 703 17.62 31.78 12.31
CA TYR A 703 17.77 31.40 13.71
C TYR A 703 18.66 32.39 14.46
N GLU A 704 18.12 33.01 15.51
CA GLU A 704 18.87 33.85 16.46
C GLU A 704 19.04 33.14 17.82
N THR A 705 20.17 33.41 18.45
CA THR A 705 20.51 32.91 19.78
C THR A 705 21.27 33.97 20.57
N LYS A 706 21.12 33.96 21.90
CA LYS A 706 21.94 34.78 22.81
C LYS A 706 23.28 34.11 23.13
N ASP A 707 23.43 32.84 22.77
CA ASP A 707 24.63 32.05 23.02
C ASP A 707 25.77 32.40 22.05
N ASP A 708 27.01 32.15 22.49
CA ASP A 708 28.16 32.22 21.59
C ASP A 708 27.97 31.19 20.46
N THR A 709 28.07 31.64 19.20
CA THR A 709 27.93 30.80 17.99
C THR A 709 28.94 29.64 17.92
N THR A 710 30.03 29.71 18.68
CA THR A 710 31.03 28.63 18.80
C THR A 710 30.65 27.57 19.85
N SER A 711 29.68 27.86 20.73
CA SER A 711 29.16 26.94 21.73
C SER A 711 28.18 25.92 21.13
N TYR A 712 27.92 24.83 21.85
CA TYR A 712 26.93 23.83 21.44
C TYR A 712 25.51 24.43 21.34
N GLN A 713 25.19 25.36 22.24
CA GLN A 713 23.88 26.02 22.34
C GLN A 713 23.65 27.03 21.21
N GLY A 714 24.70 27.75 20.79
CA GLY A 714 24.63 28.78 19.75
C GLY A 714 24.86 28.29 18.32
N LYS A 715 25.12 26.99 18.14
CA LYS A 715 25.59 26.41 16.86
C LYS A 715 24.57 26.47 15.71
N MET A 716 23.29 26.65 16.01
CA MET A 716 22.22 26.79 15.01
C MET A 716 22.09 28.22 14.47
N ALA A 717 22.81 29.20 15.05
CA ALA A 717 22.74 30.59 14.62
C ALA A 717 23.03 30.74 13.11
N GLY A 718 22.23 31.55 12.42
CA GLY A 718 22.41 31.78 10.98
C GLY A 718 21.71 30.77 10.08
N MET A 719 21.14 29.68 10.62
CA MET A 719 20.37 28.72 9.83
C MET A 719 18.93 29.20 9.61
N SER A 720 18.34 28.91 8.46
CA SER A 720 16.95 29.29 8.18
C SER A 720 15.96 28.51 9.06
N VAL A 721 14.90 29.17 9.55
CA VAL A 721 13.82 28.57 10.38
C VAL A 721 12.43 28.82 9.81
N GLY A 722 12.34 29.44 8.64
CA GLY A 722 11.08 29.70 7.97
C GLY A 722 11.22 29.67 6.46
N VAL A 723 10.23 29.07 5.79
CA VAL A 723 10.15 28.95 4.33
C VAL A 723 8.79 29.42 3.85
N GLU A 724 8.77 30.23 2.80
CA GLU A 724 7.55 30.55 2.05
C GLU A 724 7.58 29.95 0.64
N ASN A 725 6.42 29.50 0.16
CA ASN A 725 6.13 29.17 -1.22
C ASN A 725 4.96 30.03 -1.68
N LEU A 726 5.18 30.90 -2.67
CA LEU A 726 4.16 31.79 -3.23
C LEU A 726 3.79 31.37 -4.65
N GLY A 727 3.62 30.06 -4.84
CA GLY A 727 3.20 29.47 -6.11
C GLY A 727 1.85 30.01 -6.60
N SER A 728 1.61 29.87 -7.91
CA SER A 728 0.35 30.31 -8.53
C SER A 728 -0.83 29.40 -8.22
N LYS A 729 -0.56 28.14 -7.83
CA LYS A 729 -1.59 27.13 -7.56
C LYS A 729 -2.06 27.17 -6.11
N PHE A 730 -1.11 27.20 -5.19
CA PHE A 730 -1.33 27.33 -3.75
C PHE A 730 -0.14 28.07 -3.16
N LYS A 731 -0.31 28.53 -1.92
CA LYS A 731 0.75 29.19 -1.17
C LYS A 731 0.91 28.53 0.19
N THR A 732 2.16 28.41 0.63
CA THR A 732 2.47 27.89 1.96
C THR A 732 3.46 28.78 2.69
N VAL A 733 3.30 28.89 4.01
CA VAL A 733 4.29 29.49 4.90
C VAL A 733 4.52 28.53 6.06
N VAL A 734 5.75 28.08 6.21
CA VAL A 734 6.14 27.14 7.26
C VAL A 734 7.18 27.80 8.13
N ILE A 735 6.94 27.88 9.44
CA ILE A 735 7.94 28.32 10.42
C ILE A 735 8.10 27.24 11.46
N SER A 736 9.35 26.84 11.70
CA SER A 736 9.72 25.87 12.74
C SER A 736 9.68 26.44 14.16
N VAL A 737 8.78 27.39 14.42
CA VAL A 737 8.67 28.12 15.68
C VAL A 737 7.20 28.21 16.06
N PRO A 738 6.77 27.67 17.21
CA PRO A 738 5.40 27.84 17.67
C PRO A 738 5.17 29.29 18.12
N LEU A 739 4.18 29.94 17.52
CA LEU A 739 3.90 31.36 17.77
C LEU A 739 3.46 31.64 19.20
N TYR A 740 2.89 30.65 19.91
CA TYR A 740 2.53 30.81 21.32
C TYR A 740 3.71 31.31 22.16
N TYR A 741 4.95 30.89 21.85
CA TYR A 741 6.14 31.28 22.60
C TYR A 741 6.83 32.55 22.10
N ILE A 742 6.26 33.22 21.10
CA ILE A 742 6.77 34.48 20.54
C ILE A 742 6.03 35.66 21.17
N ASN A 743 6.68 36.82 21.22
CA ASN A 743 6.03 38.06 21.62
C ASN A 743 4.72 38.23 20.85
N LYS A 744 3.63 38.42 21.59
CA LYS A 744 2.27 38.40 21.03
C LYS A 744 2.04 39.43 19.92
N GLU A 745 2.57 40.65 20.07
CA GLU A 745 2.36 41.70 19.06
C GLU A 745 3.16 41.41 17.79
N GLU A 746 4.36 40.85 17.93
CA GLU A 746 5.19 40.41 16.79
C GLU A 746 4.55 39.22 16.07
N ALA A 747 4.05 38.23 16.82
CA ALA A 747 3.34 37.07 16.27
C ALA A 747 2.03 37.48 15.56
N LYS A 748 1.29 38.43 16.12
CA LYS A 748 0.08 39.00 15.53
C LYS A 748 0.37 39.71 14.22
N GLU A 749 1.40 40.56 14.18
CA GLU A 749 1.76 41.28 12.97
C GLU A 749 2.30 40.33 11.89
N PHE A 750 3.07 39.30 12.29
CA PHE A 750 3.53 38.25 11.38
C PHE A 750 2.35 37.52 10.71
N ILE A 751 1.42 36.96 11.49
CA ILE A 751 0.27 36.23 10.95
C ILE A 751 -0.61 37.13 10.09
N LYS A 752 -0.86 38.36 10.54
CA LYS A 752 -1.63 39.33 9.76
C LYS A 752 -0.97 39.66 8.42
N THR A 753 0.35 39.85 8.40
CA THR A 753 1.12 40.11 7.18
C THR A 753 1.05 38.93 6.23
N VAL A 754 1.24 37.70 6.72
CA VAL A 754 1.14 36.49 5.90
C VAL A 754 -0.28 36.36 5.31
N LEU A 755 -1.32 36.46 6.14
CA LEU A 755 -2.69 36.27 5.69
C LEU A 755 -3.11 37.34 4.67
N THR A 756 -2.82 38.61 4.93
CA THR A 756 -3.26 39.70 4.05
C THR A 756 -2.37 39.90 2.82
N GLU A 757 -1.05 40.06 3.01
CA GLU A 757 -0.14 40.44 1.92
C GLU A 757 0.33 39.25 1.08
N LYS A 758 0.42 38.05 1.67
CA LYS A 758 0.91 36.86 0.97
C LYS A 758 -0.23 35.98 0.48
N LEU A 759 -1.18 35.66 1.35
CA LEU A 759 -2.24 34.69 1.07
C LEU A 759 -3.48 35.34 0.45
N GLY A 760 -3.75 36.62 0.75
CA GLY A 760 -4.85 37.40 0.17
C GLY A 760 -6.15 37.33 0.97
N GLU A 761 -6.08 36.98 2.25
CA GLU A 761 -7.21 36.99 3.17
C GLU A 761 -7.66 38.42 3.50
N THR A 762 -8.96 38.58 3.75
CA THR A 762 -9.54 39.88 4.06
C THR A 762 -9.50 40.17 5.55
N TYR A 763 -8.93 41.32 5.92
CA TYR A 763 -8.88 41.79 7.30
C TYR A 763 -9.92 42.89 7.55
N VAL A 764 -10.83 42.66 8.49
CA VAL A 764 -11.91 43.57 8.85
C VAL A 764 -11.46 44.46 10.02
N VAL A 765 -11.18 45.73 9.75
CA VAL A 765 -10.61 46.68 10.72
C VAL A 765 -11.68 47.29 11.66
N SER A 766 -12.96 47.20 11.30
CA SER A 766 -14.08 47.64 12.14
C SER A 766 -15.42 47.18 11.56
N VAL A 767 -16.24 46.54 12.38
CA VAL A 767 -17.70 46.72 12.26
C VAL A 767 -17.95 48.07 12.95
N LYS A 768 -18.55 49.05 12.26
CA LYS A 768 -19.22 50.13 12.99
C LYS A 768 -20.23 49.42 13.88
N GLU A 769 -20.03 49.45 15.20
CA GLU A 769 -21.11 49.14 16.13
C GLU A 769 -22.20 50.18 15.93
N ASP A 770 -23.05 49.97 14.92
CA ASP A 770 -24.43 50.33 15.09
C ASP A 770 -24.94 49.38 16.17
N SER A 771 -25.18 49.93 17.36
CA SER A 771 -25.84 49.23 18.44
C SER A 771 -27.23 48.80 17.96
N TYR A 772 -27.34 47.63 17.35
CA TYR A 772 -28.64 47.08 16.99
C TYR A 772 -29.36 46.71 18.30
N PRO A 773 -30.55 47.26 18.57
CA PRO A 773 -31.40 46.70 19.59
C PRO A 773 -31.83 45.30 19.16
N VAL A 774 -31.41 44.30 19.94
CA VAL A 774 -31.63 42.86 19.69
C VAL A 774 -33.12 42.44 19.92
N SER A 775 -34.05 43.39 19.98
CA SER A 775 -35.47 43.09 20.15
C SER A 775 -36.36 44.02 19.33
N TYR A 776 -37.10 43.45 18.40
CA TYR A 776 -38.35 43.98 17.88
C TYR A 776 -39.42 42.89 18.03
N SER A 777 -40.66 43.29 18.25
CA SER A 777 -41.79 42.37 18.37
C SER A 777 -42.85 42.76 17.36
N LEU A 778 -43.25 41.82 16.51
CA LEU A 778 -44.47 41.94 15.70
C LEU A 778 -45.58 41.21 16.44
N PHE A 779 -46.62 41.93 16.85
CA PHE A 779 -47.74 41.33 17.57
C PHE A 779 -48.67 40.64 16.58
N GLN A 780 -49.14 39.44 16.94
CA GLN A 780 -50.13 38.69 16.16
C GLN A 780 -51.37 39.56 15.90
N ASN A 781 -51.67 39.83 14.63
CA ASN A 781 -52.94 40.42 14.23
C ASN A 781 -53.94 39.31 13.89
N TYR A 782 -55.16 39.42 14.41
CA TYR A 782 -56.28 38.56 14.03
C TYR A 782 -57.18 39.36 13.09
N PRO A 783 -57.12 39.15 11.77
CA PRO A 783 -58.07 39.78 10.86
C PRO A 783 -59.47 39.24 11.16
N ASN A 784 -60.38 40.15 11.54
CA ASN A 784 -61.79 39.82 11.76
C ASN A 784 -62.48 39.77 10.39
N PRO A 785 -63.09 38.64 9.97
CA PRO A 785 -63.74 38.52 8.66
C PRO A 785 -64.97 39.43 8.47
N PHE A 786 -65.45 40.09 9.54
CA PHE A 786 -66.55 41.04 9.51
C PHE A 786 -66.10 42.52 9.60
N ASN A 787 -64.79 42.78 9.63
CA ASN A 787 -64.25 44.14 9.66
C ASN A 787 -63.15 44.29 8.60
N SER A 788 -63.33 45.23 7.66
CA SER A 788 -62.39 45.46 6.54
C SER A 788 -61.09 46.15 6.97
N ILE A 789 -60.83 46.28 8.28
CA ILE A 789 -59.69 46.98 8.85
C ILE A 789 -58.99 46.02 9.83
N SER A 790 -57.70 45.76 9.59
CA SER A 790 -56.83 45.03 10.51
C SER A 790 -55.72 45.97 10.99
N ASN A 791 -55.44 45.96 12.29
CA ASN A 791 -54.37 46.74 12.88
C ASN A 791 -53.17 45.83 13.16
N ILE A 792 -52.02 46.15 12.55
CA ILE A 792 -50.75 45.47 12.79
C ILE A 792 -49.96 46.31 13.79
N LYS A 793 -49.64 45.73 14.94
CA LYS A 793 -48.82 46.38 15.97
C LYS A 793 -47.42 45.80 15.95
N TYR A 794 -46.42 46.66 16.06
CA TYR A 794 -45.03 46.27 16.25
C TYR A 794 -44.40 47.17 17.30
N GLN A 795 -43.30 46.70 17.89
CA GLN A 795 -42.48 47.45 18.84
C GLN A 795 -41.02 47.36 18.41
N ILE A 796 -40.33 48.49 18.48
CA ILE A 796 -38.88 48.63 18.28
C ILE A 796 -38.28 49.22 19.56
N THR A 797 -37.00 48.96 19.82
CA THR A 797 -36.37 49.40 21.07
C THR A 797 -35.59 50.72 20.89
N ASN A 798 -35.16 51.04 19.68
CA ASN A 798 -34.52 52.31 19.31
C ASN A 798 -35.18 52.93 18.06
N THR A 799 -34.93 54.21 17.82
CA THR A 799 -35.42 54.92 16.62
C THR A 799 -34.71 54.44 15.36
N GLU A 800 -35.43 53.75 14.47
CA GLU A 800 -34.86 53.10 13.28
C GLU A 800 -35.79 53.17 12.06
N ASN A 801 -35.24 52.91 10.86
CA ASN A 801 -36.03 52.77 9.65
C ASN A 801 -36.80 51.45 9.65
N VAL A 802 -38.12 51.51 9.82
CA VAL A 802 -38.98 50.33 9.80
C VAL A 802 -39.55 50.12 8.40
N ASN A 803 -39.38 48.90 7.88
CA ASN A 803 -40.07 48.43 6.68
C ASN A 803 -41.08 47.33 7.06
N LEU A 804 -42.37 47.61 6.87
CA LEU A 804 -43.44 46.63 7.07
C LEU A 804 -44.13 46.37 5.72
N THR A 805 -43.89 45.21 5.13
CA THR A 805 -44.43 44.82 3.82
C THR A 805 -45.27 43.55 3.92
N VAL A 806 -46.44 43.56 3.29
CA VAL A 806 -47.35 42.43 3.20
C VAL A 806 -47.12 41.70 1.88
N TYR A 807 -46.96 40.39 1.96
CA TYR A 807 -46.83 39.49 0.81
C TYR A 807 -48.03 38.54 0.76
N ASP A 808 -48.36 38.05 -0.43
CA ASP A 808 -49.32 36.96 -0.58
C ASP A 808 -48.68 35.59 -0.28
N VAL A 809 -49.50 34.54 -0.32
CA VAL A 809 -49.06 33.16 -0.05
C VAL A 809 -48.07 32.59 -1.07
N LEU A 810 -47.90 33.25 -2.22
CA LEU A 810 -46.93 32.89 -3.26
C LEU A 810 -45.63 33.70 -3.16
N GLY A 811 -45.51 34.56 -2.14
CA GLY A 811 -44.35 35.42 -1.92
C GLY A 811 -44.34 36.68 -2.78
N SER A 812 -45.45 37.01 -3.47
CA SER A 812 -45.55 38.25 -4.23
C SER A 812 -45.88 39.42 -3.32
N LYS A 813 -45.19 40.55 -3.50
CA LYS A 813 -45.40 41.76 -2.70
C LYS A 813 -46.76 42.39 -3.00
N VAL A 814 -47.61 42.51 -1.97
CA VAL A 814 -48.94 43.13 -2.07
C VAL A 814 -48.87 44.63 -1.81
N ILE A 815 -48.31 45.04 -0.66
CA ILE A 815 -48.21 46.45 -0.26
C ILE A 815 -47.12 46.66 0.81
N THR A 816 -46.49 47.83 0.81
CA THR A 816 -45.64 48.29 1.93
C THR A 816 -46.41 49.30 2.77
N LEU A 817 -46.65 48.96 4.04
CA LEU A 817 -47.42 49.76 5.01
C LEU A 817 -46.56 50.81 5.71
N VAL A 818 -45.29 50.49 5.98
CA VAL A 818 -44.32 51.40 6.61
C VAL A 818 -43.00 51.26 5.85
N ASN A 819 -42.35 52.38 5.54
CA ASN A 819 -40.99 52.42 5.00
C ASN A 819 -40.37 53.78 5.34
N LYS A 820 -40.16 54.03 6.63
CA LYS A 820 -39.66 55.31 7.15
C LYS A 820 -39.10 55.12 8.55
N GLN A 821 -38.40 56.14 9.04
CA GLN A 821 -37.91 56.16 10.42
C GLN A 821 -39.07 56.20 11.40
N GLN A 822 -39.03 55.32 12.40
CA GLN A 822 -40.02 55.15 13.46
C GLN A 822 -39.27 55.14 14.79
N SER A 823 -39.91 55.61 15.86
CA SER A 823 -39.34 55.73 17.21
C SER A 823 -40.24 55.09 18.25
#